data_AF-A0A486XN06-F1
#
_entry.id   AF-A0A486XN06-F1
#
_cell.length_a   1.000
_cell.length_b   1.000
_cell.length_c   1.000
_cell.angle_alpha   90.00
_cell.angle_beta   90.00
_cell.angle_gamma   90.00
#
_symmetry.space_group_name_H-M   'P 1'
#
loop_
_entity.id
_entity.type
_entity.pdbx_description
1 polymer ?
#
loop_
_entity_poly.entity_id
_entity_poly.type
_entity_poly.pdbx_seq_one_letter_code
_entity_poly.pdbx_strand_id
1 'polypeptide(L)'
;MGKMLKKYKVSSKSSYSVTSILSNWVFQKIWIGCIFISFSCHVESICIDCNQEYAILDQFFKMTFSSEEYGYVFEGCKPISIKNFPSLDSFPISKDFKYEEKRFHNTILVRKAIPLWNKFCGQQKDFILKVTALNNQESSFLSPLEVSFINVSKLQEVVEKNGDLFRYILGPTNTVQDIVDIIVNSNQPLANILNHDLTLVGIVLGFGSHNSIVGGRHETIYALSISKDYPPFSPQSYLMQDRGEHSLDFLTPERYGTYYLELAGGDDVNFRVDLPRLKTQSRFVNLIDEIHSIDQLEEQILPTFRQEPKFVFGAFKGGPSNQPFFKQVSKTQKNIRSLLSNSHFLERVLEKINKKPVIRIKKTILSEPSSTSFELSPNSWNEILHSVANRFIDKEKKSAFIKAFNHPEDTYREPPTMMGASNAILEGLKKARSNLAKANLQFDKLSQDATLKELVFKQLYFKTILPGNEKKLRREDRVRIGFVIEDIEGNILFANHDSWINLSETFPGFAHGLQGMHVQEKRILFIHPTLAYGALTTLPSCSALTIKVQLLDIDSQTLGILPLLKPLDLSWVQDSYFYNNIEKSLIQQPYFTGIFYREMLNKMKQSNSLVFIEGSQKNDLKLKLFLKKDPLNEPLKIE
;
A
#
# COMPACT_ATOMS: atom_id res chain seq x y z
N MET A 1 -29.11 54.99 21.31
CA MET A 1 -30.58 55.02 21.49
C MET A 1 -30.90 54.05 22.64
N GLY A 2 -31.40 54.55 23.78
CA GLY A 2 -31.89 53.81 24.98
C GLY A 2 -30.88 52.94 25.75
N LYS A 3 -30.14 53.41 26.76
CA LYS A 3 -30.54 53.61 28.19
C LYS A 3 -31.44 52.52 28.78
N MET A 4 -30.87 51.69 29.67
CA MET A 4 -31.43 51.54 31.03
C MET A 4 -30.36 51.25 32.08
N LEU A 5 -30.34 52.12 33.08
CA LEU A 5 -29.56 52.10 34.32
C LEU A 5 -30.40 51.45 35.43
N LYS A 6 -29.75 50.76 36.37
CA LYS A 6 -29.94 51.04 37.81
C LYS A 6 -28.72 50.61 38.64
N LYS A 7 -28.12 51.62 39.27
CA LYS A 7 -27.13 51.60 40.36
C LYS A 7 -27.84 51.48 41.72
N TYR A 8 -27.13 50.99 42.73
CA TYR A 8 -26.85 51.57 44.08
C TYR A 8 -25.81 50.63 44.74
N LYS A 9 -24.54 50.94 45.06
CA LYS A 9 -23.86 51.94 45.93
C LYS A 9 -24.44 52.01 47.36
N VAL A 10 -23.71 52.08 48.48
CA VAL A 10 -22.28 51.98 48.87
C VAL A 10 -22.21 52.13 50.43
N SER A 11 -21.04 51.85 51.02
CA SER A 11 -20.46 52.41 52.28
C SER A 11 -20.49 51.50 53.52
N SER A 12 -19.50 51.46 54.42
CA SER A 12 -18.18 52.13 54.51
C SER A 12 -17.33 51.54 55.68
N LYS A 13 -16.02 51.38 55.40
CA LYS A 13 -14.80 51.66 56.19
C LYS A 13 -14.81 51.73 57.74
N SER A 14 -13.82 51.06 58.36
CA SER A 14 -12.71 51.62 59.20
C SER A 14 -11.92 50.47 59.86
N SER A 15 -10.83 50.70 60.60
CA SER A 15 -9.41 50.83 60.20
C SER A 15 -8.52 50.60 61.45
N TYR A 16 -7.24 50.20 61.25
CA TYR A 16 -6.09 50.19 62.21
C TYR A 16 -6.04 49.05 63.28
N SER A 17 -4.90 48.47 63.73
CA SER A 17 -3.46 48.77 63.60
C SER A 17 -2.55 47.53 63.85
N VAL A 18 -1.30 47.67 63.39
CA VAL A 18 -0.04 46.92 63.55
C VAL A 18 0.42 46.71 65.01
N THR A 19 1.03 45.55 65.36
CA THR A 19 2.45 45.33 65.82
C THR A 19 2.66 44.18 66.82
N SER A 20 3.69 43.34 66.50
CA SER A 20 4.62 42.59 67.39
C SER A 20 4.05 41.56 68.39
N ILE A 21 4.58 40.33 68.48
CA ILE A 21 5.84 40.02 69.20
C ILE A 21 6.41 38.67 68.71
N LEU A 22 7.70 38.67 68.39
CA LEU A 22 8.61 37.53 68.24
C LEU A 22 9.05 37.02 69.63
N SER A 23 9.59 35.79 69.65
CA SER A 23 10.21 35.06 70.79
C SER A 23 9.25 34.05 71.43
N ASN A 24 9.64 32.83 71.80
CA ASN A 24 10.93 32.20 71.90
C ASN A 24 10.70 30.69 72.13
N TRP A 25 11.63 29.86 71.64
CA TRP A 25 12.09 28.62 72.26
C TRP A 25 11.28 27.32 72.09
N VAL A 26 11.79 26.49 71.19
CA VAL A 26 12.36 25.16 71.51
C VAL A 26 11.76 24.49 72.75
N PHE A 27 10.86 23.53 72.56
CA PHE A 27 10.97 22.25 73.27
C PHE A 27 10.34 21.11 72.48
N GLN A 28 11.18 20.12 72.26
CA GLN A 28 10.94 18.85 71.65
C GLN A 28 10.07 17.98 72.57
N LYS A 29 9.34 17.05 71.92
CA LYS A 29 8.97 15.70 72.37
C LYS A 29 7.57 15.41 72.95
N ILE A 30 6.88 14.59 72.15
CA ILE A 30 6.12 13.38 72.52
C ILE A 30 4.71 13.63 73.05
N TRP A 31 3.70 13.50 72.18
CA TRP A 31 2.67 12.44 72.20
C TRP A 31 1.62 12.75 71.11
N ILE A 32 1.68 12.10 69.94
CA ILE A 32 0.54 12.04 69.02
C ILE A 32 0.33 10.56 68.70
N GLY A 33 -0.79 10.06 69.23
CA GLY A 33 -1.28 8.72 69.02
C GLY A 33 -1.61 8.46 67.56
N CYS A 34 -1.39 7.22 67.18
CA CYS A 34 -1.71 6.61 65.90
C CYS A 34 -3.16 6.88 65.48
N ILE A 35 -3.34 7.73 64.47
CA ILE A 35 -4.46 7.63 63.54
C ILE A 35 -3.85 7.10 62.24
N PHE A 36 -3.79 5.77 62.14
CA PHE A 36 -3.64 5.08 60.87
C PHE A 36 -4.95 5.29 60.10
N ILE A 37 -5.04 6.37 59.33
CA ILE A 37 -5.92 6.37 58.16
C ILE A 37 -5.20 5.50 57.13
N SER A 38 -5.55 4.22 57.10
CA SER A 38 -5.31 3.38 55.93
C SER A 38 -6.11 3.97 54.76
N PHE A 39 -5.53 4.95 54.07
CA PHE A 39 -5.81 5.12 52.65
C PHE A 39 -5.25 3.87 51.98
N SER A 40 -6.02 2.78 52.01
CA SER A 40 -5.88 1.71 51.04
C SER A 40 -6.19 2.34 49.69
N CYS A 41 -5.19 2.96 49.07
CA CYS A 41 -5.16 3.13 47.63
C CYS A 41 -5.23 1.72 47.07
N HIS A 42 -6.43 1.25 46.76
CA HIS A 42 -6.62 0.10 45.89
C HIS A 42 -6.04 0.51 44.54
N VAL A 43 -4.74 0.28 44.36
CA VAL A 43 -4.14 0.31 43.04
C VAL A 43 -4.73 -0.89 42.32
N GLU A 44 -5.76 -0.64 41.50
CA GLU A 44 -6.34 -1.65 40.63
C GLU A 44 -5.22 -2.25 39.78
N SER A 45 -4.90 -3.52 40.01
CA SER A 45 -3.92 -4.27 39.24
C SER A 45 -4.54 -4.95 38.04
N ILE A 46 -3.76 -5.15 36.98
CA ILE A 46 -4.17 -6.00 35.86
C ILE A 46 -3.94 -7.45 36.26
N CYS A 47 -4.98 -8.28 36.22
CA CYS A 47 -4.89 -9.71 36.52
C CYS A 47 -5.00 -10.51 35.22
N ILE A 48 -3.96 -11.28 34.88
CA ILE A 48 -3.98 -12.21 33.73
C ILE A 48 -3.83 -13.63 34.28
N ASP A 49 -4.97 -14.29 34.48
CA ASP A 49 -5.02 -15.62 35.10
C ASP A 49 -4.94 -16.76 34.08
N CYS A 50 -5.18 -16.46 32.80
CA CYS A 50 -5.14 -17.43 31.72
C CYS A 50 -3.76 -17.44 31.04
N ASN A 51 -3.05 -18.57 31.16
CA ASN A 51 -1.75 -18.75 30.50
C ASN A 51 -1.81 -18.56 28.97
N GLN A 52 -2.95 -18.91 28.35
CA GLN A 52 -3.14 -18.74 26.90
C GLN A 52 -3.31 -17.26 26.53
N GLU A 53 -4.09 -16.49 27.29
CA GLU A 53 -4.23 -15.04 27.06
C GLU A 53 -2.89 -14.32 27.23
N TYR A 54 -2.12 -14.69 28.26
CA TYR A 54 -0.77 -14.19 28.48
C TYR A 54 0.12 -14.48 27.27
N ALA A 55 0.14 -15.74 26.80
CA ALA A 55 0.97 -16.14 25.66
C ALA A 55 0.62 -15.42 24.36
N ILE A 56 -0.68 -15.22 24.08
CA ILE A 56 -1.14 -14.47 22.90
C ILE A 56 -0.62 -13.02 22.95
N LEU A 57 -0.80 -12.33 24.07
CA LEU A 57 -0.34 -10.95 24.22
C LEU A 57 1.19 -10.83 24.19
N ASP A 58 1.89 -11.74 24.87
CA ASP A 58 3.36 -11.76 24.90
C ASP A 58 3.93 -11.91 23.48
N GLN A 59 3.39 -12.86 22.70
CA GLN A 59 3.82 -13.07 21.32
C GLN A 59 3.41 -11.93 20.40
N PHE A 60 2.21 -11.37 20.56
CA PHE A 60 1.78 -10.21 19.79
C PHE A 60 2.73 -9.02 19.99
N PHE A 61 3.05 -8.67 21.23
CA PHE A 61 3.98 -7.56 21.50
C PHE A 61 5.42 -7.90 21.08
N LYS A 62 5.90 -9.13 21.27
CA LYS A 62 7.24 -9.52 20.78
C LYS A 62 7.34 -9.45 19.26
N MET A 63 6.33 -9.95 18.55
CA MET A 63 6.25 -9.87 17.09
C MET A 63 6.23 -8.41 16.64
N THR A 64 5.34 -7.60 17.21
CA THR A 64 5.21 -6.19 16.81
C THR A 64 6.36 -5.30 17.26
N PHE A 65 7.12 -5.67 18.30
CA PHE A 65 8.30 -4.89 18.72
C PHE A 65 9.57 -5.31 17.99
N SER A 66 9.66 -6.56 17.52
CA SER A 66 10.83 -7.08 16.80
C SER A 66 10.73 -6.83 15.29
N SER A 67 9.56 -7.09 14.73
CA SER A 67 9.32 -7.10 13.28
C SER A 67 8.52 -5.90 12.80
N GLU A 68 7.80 -5.22 13.69
CA GLU A 68 7.05 -3.99 13.39
C GLU A 68 7.63 -2.82 14.22
N GLU A 69 7.22 -1.59 13.93
CA GLU A 69 7.80 -0.41 14.59
C GLU A 69 7.09 -0.02 15.90
N TYR A 70 6.29 -0.93 16.49
CA TYR A 70 5.48 -0.63 17.68
C TYR A 70 6.36 -0.31 18.89
N GLY A 71 7.54 -0.93 18.99
CA GLY A 71 8.51 -0.61 20.03
C GLY A 71 8.96 0.85 19.99
N TYR A 72 9.06 1.45 18.80
CA TYR A 72 9.44 2.86 18.66
C TYR A 72 8.30 3.81 19.05
N VAL A 73 7.04 3.41 18.85
CA VAL A 73 5.86 4.13 19.35
C VAL A 73 5.78 4.05 20.88
N PHE A 74 5.97 2.85 21.41
CA PHE A 74 6.00 2.57 22.85
C PHE A 74 7.07 3.39 23.59
N GLU A 75 8.24 3.56 22.98
CA GLU A 75 9.34 4.39 23.52
C GLU A 75 9.18 5.89 23.24
N GLY A 76 8.12 6.32 22.55
CA GLY A 76 7.84 7.73 22.25
C GLY A 76 8.71 8.33 21.14
N CYS A 77 9.40 7.49 20.36
CA CYS A 77 10.17 7.92 19.20
C CYS A 77 9.28 8.17 17.97
N LYS A 78 8.17 7.41 17.83
CA LYS A 78 7.18 7.57 16.76
C LYS A 78 5.78 7.86 17.34
N PRO A 79 4.96 8.67 16.67
CA PRO A 79 3.57 8.87 17.07
C PRO A 79 2.68 7.67 16.71
N ILE A 80 2.82 7.12 15.49
CA ILE A 80 2.02 6.00 14.99
C ILE A 80 2.93 4.97 14.31
N SER A 81 2.58 3.70 14.45
CA SER A 81 3.04 2.62 13.59
C SER A 81 1.82 1.88 13.05
N ILE A 82 1.80 1.62 11.75
CA ILE A 82 0.68 0.98 11.05
C ILE A 82 1.16 -0.29 10.38
N LYS A 83 0.33 -1.34 10.40
CA LYS A 83 0.56 -2.56 9.64
C LYS A 83 -0.73 -3.07 9.03
N ASN A 84 -0.67 -3.42 7.75
CA ASN A 84 -1.76 -4.09 7.05
C ASN A 84 -1.61 -5.61 7.15
N PHE A 85 -2.67 -6.26 7.60
CA PHE A 85 -2.80 -7.72 7.66
C PHE A 85 -3.77 -8.16 6.56
N PRO A 86 -3.35 -9.08 5.67
CA PRO A 86 -4.18 -9.53 4.55
C PRO A 86 -5.42 -10.28 5.05
N SER A 87 -6.39 -10.45 4.15
CA SER A 87 -7.53 -11.30 4.40
C SER A 87 -7.07 -12.75 4.61
N LEU A 88 -7.66 -13.47 5.56
CA LEU A 88 -7.26 -14.86 5.86
C LEU A 88 -7.48 -15.82 4.71
N ASP A 89 -8.38 -15.46 3.82
CA ASP A 89 -8.66 -16.20 2.64
C ASP A 89 -7.75 -15.72 1.49
N SER A 90 -7.36 -14.45 1.37
CA SER A 90 -6.68 -13.91 0.18
C SER A 90 -5.14 -13.92 0.22
N PHE A 91 -4.51 -14.96 0.74
CA PHE A 91 -3.04 -15.03 0.76
C PHE A 91 -2.48 -15.17 -0.66
N PRO A 92 -1.49 -14.35 -1.05
CA PRO A 92 -0.89 -14.45 -2.37
C PRO A 92 -0.18 -15.80 -2.47
N ILE A 93 -0.38 -16.47 -3.60
CA ILE A 93 0.47 -17.59 -3.95
C ILE A 93 1.82 -16.96 -4.28
N SER A 94 2.83 -17.19 -3.45
CA SER A 94 4.19 -16.67 -3.64
C SER A 94 5.18 -17.83 -3.75
N LYS A 95 6.37 -17.57 -4.31
CA LYS A 95 7.46 -18.55 -4.32
C LYS A 95 8.05 -18.77 -2.92
N ASP A 96 7.87 -17.82 -2.00
CA ASP A 96 8.35 -17.92 -0.63
C ASP A 96 7.21 -18.37 0.30
N PHE A 97 6.97 -19.68 0.28
CA PHE A 97 5.95 -20.32 1.09
C PHE A 97 6.13 -20.05 2.59
N LYS A 98 7.39 -19.98 3.06
CA LYS A 98 7.69 -19.74 4.48
C LYS A 98 7.34 -18.32 4.90
N TYR A 99 7.56 -17.35 4.02
CA TYR A 99 7.15 -15.98 4.25
C TYR A 99 5.63 -15.85 4.38
N GLU A 100 4.86 -16.45 3.47
CA GLU A 100 3.39 -16.40 3.51
C GLU A 100 2.80 -17.16 4.70
N GLU A 101 3.41 -18.29 5.08
CA GLU A 101 3.08 -19.00 6.31
C GLU A 101 3.25 -18.11 7.56
N LYS A 102 4.41 -17.45 7.68
CA LYS A 102 4.67 -16.51 8.80
C LYS A 102 3.64 -15.39 8.81
N ARG A 103 3.30 -14.85 7.64
CA ARG A 103 2.29 -13.79 7.49
C ARG A 103 0.89 -14.29 7.88
N PHE A 104 0.52 -15.51 7.51
CA PHE A 104 -0.75 -16.15 7.90
C PHE A 104 -0.85 -16.33 9.41
N HIS A 105 0.22 -16.85 10.02
CA HIS A 105 0.31 -17.00 11.46
C HIS A 105 0.18 -15.65 12.18
N ASN A 106 0.90 -14.63 11.73
CA ASN A 106 0.84 -13.28 12.30
C ASN A 106 -0.57 -12.68 12.20
N THR A 107 -1.26 -12.85 11.06
CA THR A 107 -2.65 -12.40 10.90
C THR A 107 -3.59 -13.06 11.92
N ILE A 108 -3.43 -14.36 12.20
CA ILE A 108 -4.22 -15.05 13.23
C ILE A 108 -3.89 -14.53 14.63
N LEU A 109 -2.59 -14.39 14.93
CA LEU A 109 -2.11 -13.89 16.22
C LEU A 109 -2.70 -12.51 16.53
N VAL A 110 -2.67 -11.58 15.57
CA VAL A 110 -3.25 -10.24 15.71
C VAL A 110 -4.76 -10.29 15.97
N ARG A 111 -5.51 -11.09 15.20
CA ARG A 111 -6.96 -11.24 15.42
C ARG A 111 -7.31 -11.75 16.81
N LYS A 112 -6.47 -12.62 17.39
CA LYS A 112 -6.63 -13.10 18.77
C LYS A 112 -6.18 -12.09 19.81
N ALA A 113 -5.16 -11.29 19.51
CA ALA A 113 -4.64 -10.28 20.42
C ALA A 113 -5.59 -9.07 20.57
N ILE A 114 -6.32 -8.68 19.52
CA ILE A 114 -7.25 -7.53 19.53
C ILE A 114 -8.29 -7.60 20.68
N PRO A 115 -9.09 -8.68 20.86
CA PRO A 115 -10.04 -8.74 21.96
C PRO A 115 -9.36 -8.73 23.33
N LEU A 116 -8.15 -9.28 23.44
CA LEU A 116 -7.37 -9.24 24.69
C LEU A 116 -6.83 -7.83 24.98
N TRP A 117 -6.39 -7.11 23.95
CA TRP A 117 -6.07 -5.69 24.07
C TRP A 117 -7.29 -4.91 24.58
N ASN A 118 -8.46 -5.10 23.98
CA ASN A 118 -9.68 -4.42 24.41
C ASN A 118 -10.02 -4.74 25.88
N LYS A 119 -9.85 -6.01 26.29
CA LYS A 119 -10.08 -6.47 27.66
C LYS A 119 -9.13 -5.82 28.68
N PHE A 120 -7.83 -5.75 28.38
CA PHE A 120 -6.82 -5.37 29.37
C PHE A 120 -6.29 -3.93 29.25
N CYS A 121 -6.36 -3.34 28.06
CA CYS A 121 -5.79 -2.03 27.74
C CYS A 121 -6.80 -1.06 27.11
N GLY A 122 -8.00 -1.51 26.74
CA GLY A 122 -8.96 -0.73 25.94
C GLY A 122 -9.48 0.56 26.58
N GLN A 123 -9.33 0.72 27.90
CA GLN A 123 -9.73 1.93 28.62
C GLN A 123 -8.63 3.01 28.70
N GLN A 124 -7.41 2.70 28.28
CA GLN A 124 -6.29 3.63 28.34
C GLN A 124 -6.37 4.69 27.24
N LYS A 125 -5.84 5.89 27.52
CA LYS A 125 -5.87 7.04 26.60
C LYS A 125 -4.51 7.40 26.01
N ASP A 126 -3.42 6.96 26.63
CA ASP A 126 -2.06 7.31 26.19
C ASP A 126 -1.61 6.46 24.99
N PHE A 127 -2.00 5.19 24.99
CA PHE A 127 -1.72 4.24 23.92
C PHE A 127 -3.02 3.62 23.40
N ILE A 128 -3.21 3.66 22.10
CA ILE A 128 -4.39 3.11 21.41
C ILE A 128 -3.94 2.07 20.40
N LEU A 129 -4.61 0.91 20.40
CA LEU A 129 -4.55 -0.06 19.30
C LEU A 129 -5.83 0.10 18.47
N LYS A 130 -5.72 0.82 17.37
CA LYS A 130 -6.82 1.06 16.44
C LYS A 130 -6.83 -0.04 15.39
N VAL A 131 -8.00 -0.59 15.11
CA VAL A 131 -8.22 -1.64 14.10
C VAL A 131 -9.28 -1.16 13.11
N THR A 132 -8.94 -1.20 11.83
CA THR A 132 -9.83 -0.77 10.76
C THR A 132 -9.90 -1.85 9.67
N ALA A 133 -11.11 -2.19 9.21
CA ALA A 133 -11.27 -3.05 8.05
C ALA A 133 -10.96 -2.26 6.77
N LEU A 134 -10.18 -2.85 5.86
CA LEU A 134 -9.76 -2.19 4.61
C LEU A 134 -10.76 -2.34 3.46
N ASN A 135 -11.81 -3.15 3.64
CA ASN A 135 -12.89 -3.35 2.67
C ASN A 135 -14.19 -2.68 3.14
N ASN A 136 -15.03 -2.25 2.20
CA ASN A 136 -16.33 -1.61 2.48
C ASN A 136 -17.41 -2.56 3.03
N GLN A 137 -17.08 -3.83 3.26
CA GLN A 137 -18.01 -4.79 3.86
C GLN A 137 -17.90 -4.73 5.38
N GLU A 138 -19.00 -5.00 6.09
CA GLU A 138 -19.00 -5.12 7.56
C GLU A 138 -17.84 -6.01 8.02
N SER A 139 -17.24 -5.69 9.16
CA SER A 139 -16.03 -6.32 9.70
C SER A 139 -16.20 -7.84 9.88
N SER A 140 -15.94 -8.60 8.82
CA SER A 140 -15.96 -10.06 8.87
C SER A 140 -14.66 -10.58 9.47
N PHE A 141 -14.69 -11.79 10.04
CA PHE A 141 -13.48 -12.45 10.55
C PHE A 141 -12.37 -12.56 9.49
N LEU A 142 -12.75 -12.66 8.22
CA LEU A 142 -11.83 -12.77 7.10
C LEU A 142 -11.20 -11.43 6.73
N SER A 143 -11.95 -10.33 6.86
CA SER A 143 -11.64 -9.01 6.27
C SER A 143 -10.21 -8.53 6.54
N PRO A 144 -9.51 -7.97 5.53
CA PRO A 144 -8.18 -7.40 5.71
C PRO A 144 -8.22 -6.26 6.74
N LEU A 145 -7.18 -6.17 7.57
CA LEU A 145 -7.11 -5.22 8.68
C LEU A 145 -5.94 -4.25 8.53
N GLU A 146 -6.19 -2.97 8.74
CA GLU A 146 -5.17 -1.99 9.13
C GLU A 146 -5.13 -1.94 10.66
N VAL A 147 -3.96 -2.23 11.25
CA VAL A 147 -3.77 -2.18 12.70
C VAL A 147 -2.73 -1.13 13.04
N SER A 148 -3.17 -0.11 13.76
CA SER A 148 -2.39 1.06 14.13
C SER A 148 -2.14 1.09 15.63
N PHE A 149 -0.88 1.16 16.04
CA PHE A 149 -0.50 1.44 17.42
C PHE A 149 -0.09 2.89 17.55
N ILE A 150 -0.79 3.63 18.41
CA ILE A 150 -0.76 5.09 18.49
C ILE A 150 -0.32 5.50 19.89
N ASN A 151 0.68 6.37 19.99
CA ASN A 151 0.98 7.14 21.18
C ASN A 151 0.32 8.52 21.05
N VAL A 152 -0.79 8.72 21.76
CA VAL A 152 -1.67 9.89 21.57
C VAL A 152 -0.94 11.18 21.94
N SER A 153 -0.16 11.17 23.04
CA SER A 153 0.62 12.35 23.45
C SER A 153 1.65 12.75 22.39
N LYS A 154 2.32 11.77 21.78
CA LYS A 154 3.31 12.04 20.73
C LYS A 154 2.65 12.46 19.42
N LEU A 155 1.48 11.90 19.10
CA LEU A 155 0.69 12.30 17.94
C LEU A 155 0.26 13.77 18.09
N GLN A 156 -0.25 14.16 19.25
CA GLN A 156 -0.65 15.54 19.53
C GLN A 156 0.53 16.52 19.36
N GLU A 157 1.70 16.21 19.93
CA GLU A 157 2.93 17.01 19.76
C GLU A 157 3.27 17.21 18.27
N VAL A 158 3.20 16.13 17.48
CA VAL A 158 3.55 16.16 16.06
C VAL A 158 2.53 16.91 15.22
N VAL A 159 1.23 16.76 15.50
CA VAL A 159 0.16 17.52 14.82
C VAL A 159 0.27 19.00 15.17
N GLU A 160 0.49 19.35 16.45
CA GLU A 160 0.66 20.73 16.89
C GLU A 160 1.83 21.42 16.21
N LYS A 161 2.99 20.75 16.14
CA LYS A 161 4.19 21.26 15.48
C LYS A 161 3.99 21.53 13.97
N ASN A 162 3.04 20.87 13.32
CA ASN A 162 2.80 20.96 11.88
C ASN A 162 1.39 21.48 11.55
N GLY A 163 0.70 22.10 12.52
CA GLY A 163 -0.74 22.38 12.43
C GLY A 163 -1.17 23.19 11.21
N ASP A 164 -0.34 24.14 10.76
CA ASP A 164 -0.65 24.95 9.57
C ASP A 164 -0.69 24.11 8.29
N LEU A 165 0.17 23.10 8.16
CA LEU A 165 0.16 22.19 7.01
C LEU A 165 -1.07 21.28 7.03
N PHE A 166 -1.44 20.76 8.20
CA PHE A 166 -2.66 19.98 8.35
C PHE A 166 -3.90 20.81 8.01
N ARG A 167 -3.98 22.06 8.47
CA ARG A 167 -5.09 22.98 8.14
C ARG A 167 -5.13 23.35 6.66
N TYR A 168 -3.98 23.51 6.04
CA TYR A 168 -3.89 23.78 4.61
C TYR A 168 -4.52 22.66 3.77
N ILE A 169 -4.32 21.40 4.18
CA ILE A 169 -4.75 20.22 3.41
C ILE A 169 -6.15 19.73 3.83
N LEU A 170 -6.41 19.63 5.14
CA LEU A 170 -7.66 19.08 5.69
C LEU A 170 -8.75 20.15 5.90
N GLY A 171 -8.37 21.43 5.86
CA GLY A 171 -9.27 22.57 5.99
C GLY A 171 -8.93 23.49 7.18
N PRO A 172 -9.14 24.81 7.05
CA PRO A 172 -8.60 25.82 7.97
C PRO A 172 -9.24 25.82 9.36
N THR A 173 -10.42 25.20 9.51
CA THR A 173 -11.17 25.15 10.77
C THR A 173 -10.75 24.00 11.68
N ASN A 174 -9.96 23.03 11.18
CA ASN A 174 -9.55 21.89 11.97
C ASN A 174 -8.58 22.32 13.09
N THR A 175 -8.96 22.01 14.32
CA THR A 175 -8.07 22.15 15.48
C THR A 175 -7.13 20.95 15.59
N VAL A 176 -6.06 21.09 16.40
CA VAL A 176 -5.16 19.97 16.70
C VAL A 176 -5.95 18.81 17.31
N GLN A 177 -6.91 19.11 18.18
CA GLN A 177 -7.73 18.10 18.84
C GLN A 177 -8.64 17.39 17.83
N ASP A 178 -9.28 18.11 16.92
CA ASP A 178 -10.13 17.50 15.88
C ASP A 178 -9.34 16.50 15.03
N ILE A 179 -8.11 16.85 14.66
CA ILE A 179 -7.22 15.99 13.86
C ILE A 179 -6.77 14.75 14.65
N VAL A 180 -6.40 14.92 15.92
CA VAL A 180 -6.03 13.79 16.78
C VAL A 180 -7.23 12.87 16.99
N ASP A 181 -8.40 13.43 17.28
CA ASP A 181 -9.62 12.67 17.55
C ASP A 181 -10.10 11.90 16.33
N ILE A 182 -10.03 12.49 15.12
CA ILE A 182 -10.41 11.77 13.90
C ILE A 182 -9.42 10.64 13.59
N ILE A 183 -8.11 10.84 13.80
CA ILE A 183 -7.10 9.78 13.61
C ILE A 183 -7.35 8.62 14.57
N VAL A 184 -7.62 8.92 15.84
CA VAL A 184 -7.79 7.92 16.91
C VAL A 184 -9.14 7.19 16.80
N ASN A 185 -10.23 7.90 16.54
CA ASN A 185 -11.59 7.37 16.70
C ASN A 185 -12.30 7.00 15.38
N SER A 186 -11.82 7.46 14.22
CA SER A 186 -12.47 7.16 12.94
C SER A 186 -12.31 5.70 12.54
N ASN A 187 -13.35 5.09 11.98
CA ASN A 187 -13.30 3.73 11.40
C ASN A 187 -12.72 3.69 9.97
N GLN A 188 -12.11 4.78 9.51
CA GLN A 188 -11.48 4.86 8.19
C GLN A 188 -9.97 4.56 8.28
N PRO A 189 -9.37 4.00 7.20
CA PRO A 189 -7.92 3.84 7.09
C PRO A 189 -7.21 5.18 7.21
N LEU A 190 -5.96 5.19 7.70
CA LEU A 190 -5.22 6.44 7.93
C LEU A 190 -5.13 7.30 6.66
N ALA A 191 -4.88 6.67 5.51
CA ALA A 191 -4.76 7.38 4.24
C ALA A 191 -6.04 8.19 3.91
N ASN A 192 -7.22 7.61 4.13
CA ASN A 192 -8.51 8.29 3.87
C ASN A 192 -8.70 9.48 4.81
N ILE A 193 -8.35 9.32 6.09
CA ILE A 193 -8.45 10.39 7.11
C ILE A 193 -7.59 11.59 6.72
N LEU A 194 -6.42 11.33 6.14
CA LEU A 194 -5.47 12.36 5.73
C LEU A 194 -5.62 12.76 4.24
N ASN A 195 -6.78 12.51 3.64
CA ASN A 195 -7.11 12.85 2.25
C ASN A 195 -6.08 12.34 1.22
N HIS A 196 -5.53 11.15 1.46
CA HIS A 196 -4.46 10.53 0.69
C HIS A 196 -3.20 11.40 0.53
N ASP A 197 -3.00 12.39 1.39
CA ASP A 197 -1.82 13.24 1.35
C ASP A 197 -0.62 12.54 2.01
N LEU A 198 0.35 12.16 1.18
CA LEU A 198 1.51 11.37 1.59
C LEU A 198 2.46 12.14 2.51
N THR A 199 2.42 13.48 2.45
CA THR A 199 3.19 14.33 3.36
C THR A 199 2.61 14.24 4.77
N LEU A 200 1.30 14.40 4.92
CA LEU A 200 0.65 14.27 6.24
C LEU A 200 0.81 12.86 6.81
N VAL A 201 0.63 11.82 5.98
CA VAL A 201 0.85 10.42 6.36
C VAL A 201 2.28 10.24 6.87
N GLY A 202 3.27 10.72 6.14
CA GLY A 202 4.67 10.60 6.56
C GLY A 202 4.96 11.32 7.89
N ILE A 203 4.32 12.47 8.14
CA ILE A 203 4.49 13.22 9.38
C ILE A 203 3.95 12.44 10.57
N VAL A 204 2.73 11.89 10.48
CA VAL A 204 2.12 11.10 11.57
C VAL A 204 2.71 9.70 11.70
N LEU A 205 3.48 9.24 10.72
CA LEU A 205 4.34 8.06 10.85
C LEU A 205 5.71 8.40 11.46
N GLY A 206 5.97 9.66 11.80
CA GLY A 206 7.17 10.07 12.52
C GLY A 206 8.43 10.21 11.67
N PHE A 207 8.31 10.33 10.34
CA PHE A 207 9.47 10.63 9.48
C PHE A 207 9.92 12.08 9.59
N GLY A 208 9.06 12.96 10.12
CA GLY A 208 9.32 14.39 10.25
C GLY A 208 9.00 15.16 8.97
N SER A 209 8.60 16.43 9.10
CA SER A 209 8.04 17.23 8.00
C SER A 209 8.96 17.33 6.78
N HIS A 210 10.26 17.54 6.97
CA HIS A 210 11.19 17.64 5.86
C HIS A 210 11.24 16.34 5.03
N ASN A 211 11.41 15.19 5.70
CA ASN A 211 11.46 13.90 5.02
C ASN A 211 10.12 13.55 4.37
N SER A 212 9.00 13.89 5.02
CA SER A 212 7.67 13.63 4.51
C SER A 212 7.31 14.49 3.30
N ILE A 213 7.74 15.75 3.24
CA ILE A 213 7.53 16.61 2.06
C ILE A 213 8.29 16.04 0.86
N VAL A 214 9.55 15.65 1.05
CA VAL A 214 10.38 15.10 -0.03
C VAL A 214 9.84 13.74 -0.47
N GLY A 215 9.64 12.81 0.47
CA GLY A 215 9.15 11.46 0.19
C GLY A 215 7.75 11.47 -0.40
N GLY A 216 6.82 12.25 0.18
CA GLY A 216 5.46 12.37 -0.34
C GLY A 216 5.41 12.97 -1.74
N ARG A 217 6.24 13.98 -2.03
CA ARG A 217 6.37 14.54 -3.38
C ARG A 217 6.91 13.52 -4.38
N HIS A 218 7.96 12.81 -3.99
CA HIS A 218 8.56 11.75 -4.78
C HIS A 218 7.51 10.68 -5.11
N GLU A 219 6.89 10.08 -4.11
CA GLU A 219 5.85 9.06 -4.27
C GLU A 219 4.65 9.55 -5.09
N THR A 220 4.24 10.81 -4.93
CA THR A 220 3.17 11.39 -5.74
C THR A 220 3.56 11.52 -7.21
N ILE A 221 4.79 11.96 -7.51
CA ILE A 221 5.31 12.01 -8.89
C ILE A 221 5.33 10.60 -9.47
N TYR A 222 5.80 9.60 -8.73
CA TYR A 222 5.82 8.20 -9.17
C TYR A 222 4.42 7.63 -9.40
N ALA A 223 3.49 7.79 -8.45
CA ALA A 223 2.13 7.27 -8.59
C ALA A 223 1.40 7.86 -9.81
N LEU A 224 1.64 9.15 -10.10
CA LEU A 224 1.05 9.84 -11.24
C LEU A 224 1.82 9.65 -12.55
N SER A 225 3.10 9.26 -12.49
CA SER A 225 3.87 8.88 -13.67
C SER A 225 3.52 7.45 -14.11
N ILE A 226 3.34 6.53 -13.18
CA ILE A 226 3.01 5.12 -13.49
C ILE A 226 1.58 4.97 -14.01
N SER A 227 0.63 5.77 -13.50
CA SER A 227 -0.80 5.63 -13.86
C SER A 227 -1.17 6.16 -15.25
N LYS A 228 -0.26 6.80 -15.97
CA LYS A 228 -0.47 7.12 -17.39
C LYS A 228 0.25 6.08 -18.23
N ASP A 229 -0.36 5.63 -19.33
CA ASP A 229 0.38 5.02 -20.42
C ASP A 229 1.50 5.99 -20.81
N TYR A 230 2.70 5.79 -20.25
CA TYR A 230 3.87 6.51 -20.71
C TYR A 230 4.14 6.02 -22.14
N PRO A 231 4.53 6.92 -23.06
CA PRO A 231 5.13 6.47 -24.31
C PRO A 231 6.23 5.46 -23.94
N PRO A 232 6.23 4.23 -24.48
CA PRO A 232 7.08 3.12 -24.02
C PRO A 232 8.58 3.31 -24.34
N PHE A 233 9.02 4.55 -24.53
CA PHE A 233 10.33 4.95 -25.01
C PHE A 233 11.06 5.89 -24.05
N SER A 234 10.52 6.11 -22.84
CA SER A 234 11.42 6.44 -21.71
C SER A 234 12.29 5.20 -21.45
N PRO A 235 13.63 5.34 -21.36
CA PRO A 235 14.51 4.19 -21.15
C PRO A 235 14.06 3.36 -19.94
N GLN A 236 13.86 2.04 -20.11
CA GLN A 236 13.54 1.11 -19.02
C GLN A 236 14.54 1.16 -17.86
N SER A 237 15.76 1.66 -18.10
CA SER A 237 16.74 1.94 -17.05
C SER A 237 16.28 2.98 -16.03
N TYR A 238 15.32 3.85 -16.35
CA TYR A 238 14.75 4.82 -15.39
C TYR A 238 13.58 4.29 -14.56
N LEU A 239 12.93 3.21 -14.99
CA LEU A 239 11.81 2.61 -14.26
C LEU A 239 12.26 1.44 -13.36
N MET A 240 13.46 0.90 -13.57
CA MET A 240 13.89 -0.36 -12.94
C MET A 240 15.33 -0.40 -12.43
N GLN A 241 16.08 0.69 -12.44
CA GLN A 241 17.40 0.70 -11.81
C GLN A 241 17.31 1.21 -10.38
N ASP A 242 17.27 0.24 -9.45
CA ASP A 242 17.66 0.36 -8.05
C ASP A 242 16.62 1.11 -7.19
N ARG A 243 15.97 0.54 -6.18
CA ARG A 243 16.56 -0.06 -4.99
C ARG A 243 15.54 -0.92 -4.23
N GLY A 244 16.05 -1.97 -3.60
CA GLY A 244 15.30 -2.82 -2.69
C GLY A 244 14.73 -2.08 -1.47
N GLU A 245 13.62 -2.62 -0.99
CA GLU A 245 13.01 -2.35 0.33
C GLU A 245 12.92 -0.86 0.71
N HIS A 246 12.10 -0.09 -0.01
CA HIS A 246 11.47 1.09 0.58
C HIS A 246 10.01 0.76 0.89
N SER A 247 9.84 0.32 2.14
CA SER A 247 8.55 0.07 2.76
C SER A 247 7.85 1.39 3.05
N LEU A 248 6.84 1.69 2.26
CA LEU A 248 5.51 2.06 2.73
C LEU A 248 4.57 1.43 1.70
N ASP A 249 3.72 0.50 2.16
CA ASP A 249 2.81 -0.33 1.36
C ASP A 249 1.88 0.52 0.46
N PHE A 250 2.39 1.02 -0.66
CA PHE A 250 1.56 1.42 -1.79
C PHE A 250 1.17 0.17 -2.56
N LEU A 251 0.32 -0.63 -1.91
CA LEU A 251 -0.61 -1.58 -2.52
C LEU A 251 0.05 -2.77 -3.26
N THR A 252 0.73 -3.65 -2.52
CA THR A 252 1.16 -5.01 -2.89
C THR A 252 1.84 -5.26 -4.28
N PRO A 253 3.04 -5.86 -4.34
CA PRO A 253 3.98 -5.66 -5.45
C PRO A 253 3.89 -6.63 -6.65
N GLU A 254 2.83 -7.43 -6.83
CA GLU A 254 2.85 -8.51 -7.83
C GLU A 254 2.42 -8.10 -9.25
N ARG A 255 2.05 -6.84 -9.50
CA ARG A 255 1.18 -6.51 -10.65
C ARG A 255 1.64 -5.48 -11.69
N TYR A 256 2.88 -5.01 -11.72
CA TYR A 256 3.27 -4.06 -12.78
C TYR A 256 3.16 -4.62 -14.21
N GLY A 257 3.34 -5.93 -14.40
CA GLY A 257 3.14 -6.57 -15.70
C GLY A 257 1.72 -7.08 -15.94
N THR A 258 1.03 -7.50 -14.87
CA THR A 258 -0.32 -8.09 -14.98
C THR A 258 -1.42 -7.03 -15.03
N TYR A 259 -1.22 -5.86 -14.41
CA TYR A 259 -2.18 -4.75 -14.41
C TYR A 259 -2.49 -4.25 -15.83
N TYR A 260 -1.47 -3.98 -16.65
CA TYR A 260 -1.68 -3.57 -18.04
C TYR A 260 -2.31 -4.67 -18.90
N LEU A 261 -2.00 -5.94 -18.62
CA LEU A 261 -2.58 -7.09 -19.35
C LEU A 261 -4.02 -7.43 -18.91
N GLU A 262 -4.37 -7.18 -17.64
CA GLU A 262 -5.76 -7.26 -17.12
C GLU A 262 -6.63 -6.14 -17.69
N LEU A 263 -6.06 -4.93 -17.86
CA LEU A 263 -6.75 -3.77 -18.48
C LEU A 263 -6.86 -3.87 -20.01
N ALA A 264 -5.93 -4.55 -20.69
CA ALA A 264 -5.99 -4.81 -22.13
C ALA A 264 -7.22 -5.65 -22.58
N GLY A 265 -7.98 -6.20 -21.62
CA GLY A 265 -9.21 -6.97 -21.83
C GLY A 265 -10.50 -6.37 -21.24
N GLY A 266 -10.49 -5.18 -20.65
CA GLY A 266 -11.69 -4.57 -20.04
C GLY A 266 -12.08 -3.23 -20.67
N ASP A 267 -13.38 -3.03 -20.93
CA ASP A 267 -13.98 -1.73 -21.29
C ASP A 267 -14.00 -0.77 -20.09
N ASP A 268 -12.91 -0.68 -19.32
CA ASP A 268 -12.88 0.13 -18.10
C ASP A 268 -12.57 1.59 -18.44
N VAL A 269 -13.65 2.34 -18.64
CA VAL A 269 -13.70 3.79 -18.92
C VAL A 269 -13.23 4.66 -17.74
N ASN A 270 -12.84 4.09 -16.59
CA ASN A 270 -12.49 4.84 -15.39
C ASN A 270 -11.15 5.61 -15.45
N PHE A 271 -10.37 5.49 -16.53
CA PHE A 271 -9.18 6.32 -16.76
C PHE A 271 -9.48 7.75 -17.28
N ARG A 272 -10.77 8.11 -17.45
CA ARG A 272 -11.20 9.46 -17.87
C ARG A 272 -11.42 10.43 -16.71
N VAL A 273 -10.76 10.23 -15.58
CA VAL A 273 -10.69 11.28 -14.55
C VAL A 273 -9.48 12.14 -14.86
N ASP A 274 -9.70 13.42 -15.16
CA ASP A 274 -8.63 14.41 -15.28
C ASP A 274 -7.85 14.48 -13.95
N LEU A 275 -6.83 13.64 -13.81
CA LEU A 275 -5.89 13.72 -12.70
C LEU A 275 -5.27 15.13 -12.71
N PRO A 276 -5.16 15.80 -11.55
CA PRO A 276 -4.61 17.14 -11.48
C PRO A 276 -3.26 17.16 -12.18
N ARG A 277 -3.09 18.08 -13.15
CA ARG A 277 -1.83 18.24 -13.89
C ARG A 277 -0.74 18.60 -12.90
N LEU A 278 0.16 17.65 -12.65
CA LEU A 278 1.27 17.85 -11.72
C LEU A 278 2.24 18.87 -12.34
N LYS A 279 2.36 20.04 -11.70
CA LYS A 279 3.34 21.06 -12.10
C LYS A 279 4.68 20.75 -11.45
N THR A 280 5.74 20.84 -12.23
CA THR A 280 7.12 20.81 -11.75
C THR A 280 7.38 21.97 -10.79
N GLN A 281 8.20 21.75 -9.76
CA GLN A 281 8.65 22.85 -8.90
C GLN A 281 9.43 23.87 -9.73
N SER A 282 9.29 25.17 -9.41
CA SER A 282 9.81 26.29 -10.20
C SER A 282 11.32 26.28 -10.51
N ARG A 283 12.10 25.50 -9.76
CA ARG A 283 13.54 25.34 -9.95
C ARG A 283 13.94 24.25 -10.95
N PHE A 284 13.01 23.40 -11.38
CA PHE A 284 13.28 22.31 -12.31
C PHE A 284 12.55 22.54 -13.62
N VAL A 285 13.20 22.17 -14.72
CA VAL A 285 12.68 22.39 -16.08
C VAL A 285 11.55 21.41 -16.38
N ASN A 286 11.65 20.18 -15.89
CA ASN A 286 10.66 19.13 -16.04
C ASN A 286 10.64 18.20 -14.80
N LEU A 287 9.68 17.26 -14.74
CA LEU A 287 9.53 16.33 -13.61
C LEU A 287 10.67 15.31 -13.52
N ILE A 288 11.32 14.96 -14.64
CA ILE A 288 12.43 14.01 -14.65
C ILE A 288 13.63 14.62 -13.91
N ASP A 289 13.95 15.88 -14.19
CA ASP A 289 15.03 16.61 -13.49
C ASP A 289 14.73 16.73 -11.99
N GLU A 290 13.46 16.94 -11.62
CA GLU A 290 13.00 16.97 -10.23
C GLU A 290 13.23 15.61 -9.54
N ILE A 291 12.87 14.48 -10.18
CA ILE A 291 13.09 13.13 -9.64
C ILE A 291 14.58 12.85 -9.43
N HIS A 292 15.42 13.07 -10.46
CA HIS A 292 16.87 12.86 -10.37
C HIS A 292 17.50 13.64 -9.23
N SER A 293 17.05 14.89 -9.06
CA SER A 293 17.53 15.75 -7.99
C SER A 293 17.07 15.28 -6.60
N ILE A 294 15.91 14.62 -6.50
CA ILE A 294 15.45 13.99 -5.25
C ILE A 294 16.24 12.70 -4.98
N ASP A 295 16.47 11.86 -5.99
CA ASP A 295 17.22 10.60 -5.85
C ASP A 295 18.66 10.81 -5.39
N GLN A 296 19.30 11.90 -5.87
CA GLN A 296 20.64 12.29 -5.45
C GLN A 296 20.72 12.66 -3.96
N LEU A 297 19.59 12.94 -3.29
CA LEU A 297 19.54 13.19 -1.85
C LEU A 297 19.47 11.90 -1.02
N GLU A 298 19.32 10.73 -1.66
CA GLU A 298 19.27 9.45 -0.95
C GLU A 298 20.66 8.99 -0.49
N GLU A 299 20.84 8.85 0.82
CA GLU A 299 22.06 8.26 1.41
C GLU A 299 21.88 6.78 1.80
N GLN A 300 23.00 6.08 2.00
CA GLN A 300 22.98 4.69 2.42
C GLN A 300 22.54 4.53 3.89
N ILE A 301 21.62 3.59 4.14
CA ILE A 301 21.20 3.23 5.51
C ILE A 301 22.37 2.60 6.24
N LEU A 302 22.74 3.19 7.39
CA LEU A 302 23.73 2.64 8.32
C LEU A 302 23.40 1.18 8.64
N PRO A 303 24.36 0.23 8.50
CA PRO A 303 24.11 -1.19 8.69
C PRO A 303 23.45 -1.55 10.03
N THR A 304 23.75 -0.80 11.10
CA THR A 304 23.20 -1.00 12.44
C THR A 304 21.66 -0.90 12.48
N PHE A 305 21.06 -0.07 11.64
CA PHE A 305 19.60 0.08 11.59
C PHE A 305 18.87 -0.99 10.76
N ARG A 306 19.63 -1.85 10.06
CA ARG A 306 19.07 -3.03 9.36
C ARG A 306 18.88 -4.23 10.29
N GLN A 307 19.42 -4.17 11.51
CA GLN A 307 19.31 -5.21 12.53
C GLN A 307 17.98 -5.10 13.29
N GLU A 308 17.42 -6.23 13.74
CA GLU A 308 16.16 -6.23 14.50
C GLU A 308 16.34 -5.57 15.89
N PRO A 309 15.37 -4.75 16.36
CA PRO A 309 14.17 -4.35 15.64
C PRO A 309 14.47 -3.34 14.53
N LYS A 310 13.96 -3.60 13.33
CA LYS A 310 14.20 -2.75 12.16
C LYS A 310 13.48 -1.40 12.34
N PHE A 311 14.07 -0.33 11.81
CA PHE A 311 13.43 0.99 11.72
C PHE A 311 13.35 1.38 10.25
N VAL A 312 12.16 1.80 9.81
CA VAL A 312 11.93 2.30 8.46
C VAL A 312 12.23 3.79 8.44
N PHE A 313 13.01 4.24 7.46
CA PHE A 313 13.34 5.65 7.26
C PHE A 313 12.64 6.19 6.03
N GLY A 314 12.34 7.49 6.04
CA GLY A 314 11.90 8.21 4.84
C GLY A 314 13.05 8.43 3.83
N ALA A 315 12.72 9.05 2.69
CA ALA A 315 13.64 9.26 1.57
C ALA A 315 14.92 10.03 1.94
N PHE A 316 14.80 11.07 2.78
CA PHE A 316 15.93 11.95 3.12
C PHE A 316 16.69 11.49 4.37
N LYS A 317 17.99 11.22 4.20
CA LYS A 317 18.81 10.49 5.17
C LYS A 317 20.04 11.29 5.68
N GLY A 318 20.29 12.51 5.20
CA GLY A 318 21.56 13.24 5.43
C GLY A 318 21.45 14.74 5.77
N GLY A 319 22.28 15.21 6.70
CA GLY A 319 22.39 16.62 7.13
C GLY A 319 22.85 16.71 8.59
N PRO A 320 23.68 17.70 8.99
CA PRO A 320 24.13 17.85 10.39
C PRO A 320 22.98 17.90 11.40
N SER A 321 21.81 18.38 10.96
CA SER A 321 20.55 18.45 11.70
C SER A 321 19.92 17.09 12.02
N ASN A 322 20.28 16.00 11.33
CA ASN A 322 19.69 14.66 11.52
C ASN A 322 20.46 13.80 12.52
N GLN A 323 21.66 14.21 12.94
CA GLN A 323 22.47 13.49 13.94
C GLN A 323 21.75 13.26 15.29
N PRO A 324 21.00 14.24 15.85
CA PRO A 324 20.21 14.01 17.06
C PRO A 324 19.13 12.95 16.86
N PHE A 325 18.46 12.93 15.71
CA PHE A 325 17.45 11.93 15.37
C PHE A 325 18.05 10.52 15.31
N PHE A 326 19.16 10.34 14.60
CA PHE A 326 19.82 9.02 14.54
C PHE A 326 20.28 8.55 15.91
N LYS A 327 20.83 9.45 16.75
CA LYS A 327 21.19 9.11 18.13
C LYS A 327 19.97 8.68 18.95
N GLN A 328 18.84 9.35 18.79
CA GLN A 328 17.58 8.98 19.42
C GLN A 328 17.11 7.60 18.97
N VAL A 329 17.03 7.34 17.66
CA VAL A 329 16.63 6.05 17.10
C VAL A 329 17.56 4.92 17.55
N SER A 330 18.89 5.12 17.52
CA SER A 330 19.85 4.13 18.02
C SER A 330 19.67 3.85 19.51
N LYS A 331 19.39 4.87 20.33
CA LYS A 331 19.12 4.70 21.76
C LYS A 331 17.82 3.91 21.97
N THR A 332 16.76 4.28 21.25
CA THR A 332 15.47 3.58 21.29
C THR A 332 15.61 2.13 20.86
N GLN A 333 16.34 1.83 19.79
CA GLN A 333 16.58 0.46 19.34
C GLN A 333 17.27 -0.40 20.42
N LYS A 334 18.25 0.17 21.14
CA LYS A 334 18.90 -0.50 22.28
C LYS A 334 17.92 -0.76 23.43
N ASN A 335 17.06 0.21 23.75
CA ASN A 335 16.02 0.06 24.77
C ASN A 335 15.05 -1.07 24.40
N ILE A 336 14.58 -1.12 23.15
CA ILE A 336 13.65 -2.15 22.68
C ILE A 336 14.31 -3.53 22.76
N ARG A 337 15.57 -3.68 22.33
CA ARG A 337 16.30 -4.95 22.47
C ARG A 337 16.43 -5.39 23.92
N SER A 338 16.77 -4.47 24.82
CA SER A 338 16.87 -4.76 26.25
C SER A 338 15.51 -5.20 26.81
N LEU A 339 14.42 -4.54 26.40
CA LEU A 339 13.06 -4.90 26.80
C LEU A 339 12.68 -6.29 26.27
N LEU A 340 12.88 -6.58 24.97
CA LEU A 340 12.60 -7.88 24.35
C LEU A 340 13.36 -9.04 25.03
N SER A 341 14.57 -8.79 25.53
CA SER A 341 15.38 -9.77 26.26
C SER A 341 14.97 -9.98 27.72
N ASN A 342 14.02 -9.20 28.24
CA ASN A 342 13.61 -9.24 29.63
C ASN A 342 12.66 -10.42 29.91
N SER A 343 12.89 -11.17 30.99
CA SER A 343 12.02 -12.29 31.39
C SER A 343 10.60 -11.86 31.80
N HIS A 344 10.41 -10.58 32.12
CA HIS A 344 9.14 -9.94 32.46
C HIS A 344 8.70 -8.93 31.37
N PHE A 345 8.97 -9.26 30.11
CA PHE A 345 8.68 -8.38 28.96
C PHE A 345 7.23 -7.90 28.95
N LEU A 346 6.25 -8.82 28.97
CA LEU A 346 4.84 -8.47 28.86
C LEU A 346 4.36 -7.65 30.06
N GLU A 347 4.78 -8.01 31.28
CA GLU A 347 4.43 -7.27 32.49
C GLU A 347 4.90 -5.81 32.36
N ARG A 348 6.15 -5.57 31.97
CA ARG A 348 6.69 -4.21 31.78
C ARG A 348 5.94 -3.42 30.69
N VAL A 349 5.56 -4.09 29.60
CA VAL A 349 4.78 -3.45 28.52
C VAL A 349 3.41 -3.01 29.04
N LEU A 350 2.68 -3.92 29.69
CA LEU A 350 1.34 -3.65 30.22
C LEU A 350 1.35 -2.64 31.36
N GLU A 351 2.35 -2.68 32.24
CA GLU A 351 2.55 -1.71 33.32
C GLU A 351 2.76 -0.29 32.79
N LYS A 352 3.57 -0.14 31.73
CA LYS A 352 3.79 1.17 31.10
C LYS A 352 2.53 1.68 30.41
N ILE A 353 1.81 0.81 29.69
CA ILE A 353 0.58 1.18 28.95
C ILE A 353 -0.53 1.60 29.93
N ASN A 354 -0.69 0.86 31.02
CA ASN A 354 -1.82 1.04 31.92
C ASN A 354 -1.52 1.87 33.16
N LYS A 355 -0.24 2.18 33.41
CA LYS A 355 0.24 2.84 34.64
C LYS A 355 -0.23 2.11 35.92
N LYS A 356 -0.39 0.79 35.82
CA LYS A 356 -0.90 -0.11 36.87
C LYS A 356 0.00 -1.34 36.96
N PRO A 357 0.28 -1.86 38.16
CA PRO A 357 1.05 -3.09 38.32
C PRO A 357 0.29 -4.28 37.70
N VAL A 358 1.04 -5.21 37.11
CA VAL A 358 0.47 -6.44 36.55
C VAL A 358 0.68 -7.58 37.54
N ILE A 359 -0.40 -8.24 37.95
CA ILE A 359 -0.36 -9.41 38.82
C ILE A 359 -0.58 -10.65 37.96
N ARG A 360 0.40 -11.55 38.01
CA ARG A 360 0.30 -12.89 37.43
C ARG A 360 0.14 -13.89 38.56
N ILE A 361 -1.04 -14.49 38.71
CA ILE A 361 -1.24 -15.58 39.66
C ILE A 361 -0.50 -16.82 39.12
N LYS A 362 0.47 -17.35 39.87
CA LYS A 362 1.46 -18.34 39.37
C LYS A 362 1.50 -19.60 40.24
N LYS A 363 1.40 -20.79 39.62
CA LYS A 363 2.35 -21.91 39.83
C LYS A 363 2.08 -23.11 38.90
N THR A 364 2.78 -23.15 37.76
CA THR A 364 3.63 -24.30 37.43
C THR A 364 4.83 -23.81 36.63
N ILE A 365 5.93 -24.53 36.81
CA ILE A 365 7.30 -24.25 36.37
C ILE A 365 7.33 -23.94 34.86
N LEU A 366 8.19 -22.98 34.47
CA LEU A 366 8.67 -22.84 33.09
C LEU A 366 9.50 -24.10 32.77
N SER A 367 8.84 -25.20 32.50
CA SER A 367 9.43 -26.40 31.92
C SER A 367 8.85 -26.55 30.52
N GLU A 368 9.75 -26.38 29.55
CA GLU A 368 9.58 -26.53 28.10
C GLU A 368 8.80 -25.41 27.38
N PRO A 369 9.22 -25.05 26.15
CA PRO A 369 8.44 -24.17 25.30
C PRO A 369 7.16 -24.93 24.94
N SER A 370 6.12 -24.77 25.75
CA SER A 370 4.79 -25.23 25.36
C SER A 370 4.49 -24.59 24.02
N SER A 371 4.41 -25.40 22.97
CA SER A 371 3.98 -24.99 21.66
C SER A 371 2.59 -24.39 21.83
N THR A 372 2.53 -23.07 21.94
CA THR A 372 1.30 -22.29 22.03
C THR A 372 0.65 -22.33 20.67
N SER A 373 -0.03 -23.42 20.37
CA SER A 373 -0.81 -23.57 19.17
C SER A 373 -1.99 -22.60 19.24
N PHE A 374 -2.06 -21.68 18.29
CA PHE A 374 -3.17 -20.75 18.19
C PHE A 374 -4.31 -21.38 17.40
N GLU A 375 -4.96 -22.42 17.90
CA GLU A 375 -6.02 -23.12 17.16
C GLU A 375 -7.17 -22.20 16.76
N LEU A 376 -7.48 -22.14 15.47
CA LEU A 376 -8.73 -21.57 14.98
C LEU A 376 -9.85 -22.58 15.17
N SER A 377 -11.07 -22.08 15.41
CA SER A 377 -12.24 -22.95 15.50
C SER A 377 -12.47 -23.67 14.16
N PRO A 378 -13.08 -24.88 14.17
CA PRO A 378 -13.47 -25.55 12.93
C PRO A 378 -14.37 -24.67 12.04
N ASN A 379 -15.24 -23.85 12.63
CA ASN A 379 -16.10 -22.92 11.89
C ASN A 379 -15.27 -21.84 11.17
N SER A 380 -14.28 -21.27 11.85
CA SER A 380 -13.37 -20.27 11.25
C SER A 380 -12.58 -20.85 10.08
N TRP A 381 -12.10 -22.10 10.20
CA TRP A 381 -11.46 -22.79 9.07
C TRP A 381 -12.43 -23.05 7.92
N ASN A 382 -13.67 -23.45 8.22
CA ASN A 382 -14.68 -23.64 7.19
C ASN A 382 -14.95 -22.33 6.44
N GLU A 383 -15.13 -21.21 7.15
CA GLU A 383 -15.32 -19.89 6.53
C GLU A 383 -14.16 -19.50 5.62
N ILE A 384 -12.91 -19.69 6.06
CA ILE A 384 -11.72 -19.44 5.25
C ILE A 384 -11.76 -20.30 3.98
N LEU A 385 -11.91 -21.62 4.11
CA LEU A 385 -11.87 -22.56 2.99
C LEU A 385 -13.01 -22.32 2.01
N HIS A 386 -14.18 -21.93 2.51
CA HIS A 386 -15.31 -21.51 1.70
C HIS A 386 -15.00 -20.30 0.84
N SER A 387 -14.47 -19.26 1.47
CA SER A 387 -14.14 -18.02 0.77
C SER A 387 -13.04 -18.25 -0.26
N VAL A 388 -12.02 -19.06 0.07
CA VAL A 388 -10.98 -19.48 -0.89
C VAL A 388 -11.57 -20.25 -2.06
N ALA A 389 -12.40 -21.26 -1.80
CA ALA A 389 -13.02 -22.07 -2.85
C ALA A 389 -13.90 -21.23 -3.79
N ASN A 390 -14.60 -20.22 -3.26
CA ASN A 390 -15.47 -19.34 -4.03
C ASN A 390 -14.72 -18.34 -4.92
N ARG A 391 -13.40 -18.17 -4.78
CA ARG A 391 -12.61 -17.39 -5.75
C ARG A 391 -12.46 -18.08 -7.08
N PHE A 392 -12.57 -19.40 -7.10
CA PHE A 392 -12.56 -20.17 -8.33
C PHE A 392 -13.98 -20.16 -8.90
N ILE A 393 -14.21 -19.24 -9.85
CA ILE A 393 -15.50 -19.08 -10.57
C ILE A 393 -15.91 -20.40 -11.23
N ASP A 394 -14.93 -21.12 -11.78
CA ASP A 394 -15.14 -22.37 -12.48
C ASP A 394 -15.32 -23.56 -11.51
N LYS A 395 -16.34 -24.38 -11.77
CA LYS A 395 -16.70 -25.54 -10.96
C LYS A 395 -15.58 -26.60 -10.91
N GLU A 396 -14.87 -26.81 -12.02
CA GLU A 396 -13.73 -27.73 -12.10
C GLU A 396 -12.57 -27.21 -11.27
N LYS A 397 -12.25 -25.91 -11.36
CA LYS A 397 -11.20 -25.29 -10.53
C LYS A 397 -11.54 -25.36 -9.04
N LYS A 398 -12.80 -25.13 -8.67
CA LYS A 398 -13.27 -25.29 -7.29
C LYS A 398 -13.14 -26.75 -6.80
N SER A 399 -13.50 -27.71 -7.65
CA SER A 399 -13.32 -29.15 -7.37
C SER A 399 -11.84 -29.53 -7.23
N ALA A 400 -10.97 -29.00 -8.08
CA ALA A 400 -9.52 -29.20 -8.01
C ALA A 400 -8.93 -28.68 -6.69
N PHE A 401 -9.34 -27.49 -6.25
CA PHE A 401 -8.96 -26.95 -4.94
C PHE A 401 -9.40 -27.87 -3.79
N ILE A 402 -10.67 -28.30 -3.77
CA ILE A 402 -11.22 -29.18 -2.73
C ILE A 402 -10.49 -30.54 -2.72
N LYS A 403 -10.22 -31.11 -3.89
CA LYS A 403 -9.47 -32.36 -4.04
C LYS A 403 -8.07 -32.23 -3.46
N ALA A 404 -7.33 -31.19 -3.85
CA ALA A 404 -5.96 -30.95 -3.39
C ALA A 404 -5.89 -30.68 -1.88
N PHE A 405 -6.87 -29.96 -1.33
CA PHE A 405 -6.94 -29.73 0.11
C PHE A 405 -7.17 -31.03 0.90
N ASN A 406 -8.05 -31.91 0.43
CA ASN A 406 -8.38 -33.16 1.12
C ASN A 406 -7.32 -34.26 0.92
N HIS A 407 -6.75 -34.32 -0.29
CA HIS A 407 -5.86 -35.38 -0.75
C HIS A 407 -4.62 -34.79 -1.42
N PRO A 408 -3.76 -34.06 -0.68
CA PRO A 408 -2.61 -33.36 -1.27
C PRO A 408 -1.62 -34.31 -1.94
N GLU A 409 -1.51 -35.55 -1.42
CA GLU A 409 -0.64 -36.61 -1.94
C GLU A 409 -1.07 -37.11 -3.34
N ASP A 410 -2.36 -37.03 -3.67
CA ASP A 410 -2.93 -37.54 -4.92
C ASP A 410 -3.01 -36.46 -6.01
N THR A 411 -2.28 -35.35 -5.83
CA THR A 411 -2.42 -34.15 -6.66
C THR A 411 -1.10 -33.52 -7.09
N TYR A 412 -1.21 -32.62 -8.06
CA TYR A 412 -0.10 -31.90 -8.65
C TYR A 412 0.59 -30.99 -7.62
N ARG A 413 1.90 -31.20 -7.40
CA ARG A 413 2.69 -30.47 -6.39
C ARG A 413 3.51 -29.30 -6.93
N GLU A 414 3.74 -29.22 -8.24
CA GLU A 414 4.60 -28.14 -8.74
C GLU A 414 3.87 -26.79 -8.58
N PRO A 415 4.58 -25.74 -8.14
CA PRO A 415 4.00 -24.41 -8.07
C PRO A 415 3.61 -23.92 -9.47
N PRO A 416 2.70 -22.92 -9.55
CA PRO A 416 2.42 -22.22 -10.78
C PRO A 416 3.71 -21.77 -11.47
N THR A 417 3.84 -22.10 -12.75
CA THR A 417 5.04 -21.78 -13.55
C THR A 417 5.21 -20.25 -13.68
N MET A 418 4.09 -19.54 -13.74
CA MET A 418 3.97 -18.09 -13.76
C MET A 418 3.05 -17.63 -12.62
N MET A 419 3.63 -16.89 -11.67
CA MET A 419 2.88 -16.26 -10.58
C MET A 419 2.04 -15.12 -11.15
N GLY A 420 0.80 -14.99 -10.67
CA GLY A 420 -0.13 -13.95 -11.15
C GLY A 420 -0.82 -14.24 -12.49
N ALA A 421 -0.69 -15.46 -13.04
CA ALA A 421 -1.47 -15.87 -14.20
C ALA A 421 -2.98 -15.68 -13.95
N SER A 422 -3.69 -15.07 -14.90
CA SER A 422 -5.13 -14.88 -14.83
C SER A 422 -5.75 -15.09 -16.21
N ASN A 423 -7.04 -15.44 -16.25
CA ASN A 423 -7.76 -15.56 -17.51
C ASN A 423 -7.75 -14.21 -18.26
N ALA A 424 -7.86 -13.09 -17.54
CA ALA A 424 -7.82 -11.76 -18.15
C ALA A 424 -6.50 -11.49 -18.86
N ILE A 425 -5.36 -11.82 -18.25
CA ILE A 425 -4.03 -11.72 -18.89
C ILE A 425 -3.97 -12.59 -20.14
N LEU A 426 -4.42 -13.85 -20.05
CA LEU A 426 -4.38 -14.78 -21.17
C LEU A 426 -5.18 -14.24 -22.37
N GLU A 427 -6.40 -13.76 -22.12
CA GLU A 427 -7.26 -13.21 -23.17
C GLU A 427 -6.72 -11.88 -23.73
N GLY A 428 -6.18 -11.00 -22.87
CA GLY A 428 -5.51 -9.77 -23.29
C GLY A 428 -4.32 -10.04 -24.23
N LEU A 429 -3.50 -11.05 -23.92
CA LEU A 429 -2.37 -11.45 -24.77
C LEU A 429 -2.84 -12.07 -26.09
N LYS A 430 -3.88 -12.91 -26.08
CA LYS A 430 -4.46 -13.45 -27.32
C LYS A 430 -4.96 -12.33 -28.23
N LYS A 431 -5.60 -11.31 -27.66
CA LYS A 431 -6.00 -10.09 -28.38
C LYS A 431 -4.79 -9.34 -28.94
N ALA A 432 -3.73 -9.14 -28.14
CA ALA A 432 -2.49 -8.54 -28.59
C ALA A 432 -1.86 -9.28 -29.78
N ARG A 433 -1.83 -10.62 -29.73
CA ARG A 433 -1.34 -11.47 -30.82
C ARG A 433 -2.17 -11.32 -32.09
N SER A 434 -3.50 -11.30 -31.95
CA SER A 434 -4.41 -11.09 -33.07
C SER A 434 -4.20 -9.71 -33.71
N ASN A 435 -4.14 -8.65 -32.89
CA ASN A 435 -3.92 -7.29 -33.35
C ASN A 435 -2.56 -7.11 -34.04
N LEU A 436 -1.50 -7.71 -33.49
CA LEU A 436 -0.17 -7.69 -34.11
C LEU A 436 -0.19 -8.38 -35.49
N ALA A 437 -0.91 -9.50 -35.63
CA ALA A 437 -1.06 -10.16 -36.92
C ALA A 437 -1.82 -9.29 -37.94
N LYS A 438 -2.91 -8.65 -37.51
CA LYS A 438 -3.65 -7.68 -38.35
C LYS A 438 -2.76 -6.50 -38.75
N ALA A 439 -1.99 -5.95 -37.82
CA ALA A 439 -1.06 -4.85 -38.06
C ALA A 439 0.02 -5.25 -39.08
N ASN A 440 0.69 -6.39 -38.89
CA ASN A 440 1.69 -6.88 -39.84
C ASN A 440 1.10 -7.00 -41.26
N LEU A 441 -0.08 -7.59 -41.40
CA LEU A 441 -0.77 -7.75 -42.69
C LEU A 441 -1.14 -6.40 -43.32
N GLN A 442 -1.55 -5.41 -42.52
CA GLN A 442 -1.81 -4.06 -42.99
C GLN A 442 -0.53 -3.41 -43.51
N PHE A 443 0.58 -3.50 -42.77
CA PHE A 443 1.84 -2.87 -43.16
C PHE A 443 2.51 -3.57 -44.35
N ASP A 444 2.28 -4.87 -44.54
CA ASP A 444 2.62 -5.56 -45.78
C ASP A 444 1.88 -4.95 -46.98
N LYS A 445 0.58 -4.65 -46.84
CA LYS A 445 -0.20 -3.97 -47.89
C LYS A 445 0.28 -2.54 -48.12
N LEU A 446 0.53 -1.77 -47.06
CA LEU A 446 1.01 -0.39 -47.16
C LEU A 446 2.39 -0.31 -47.84
N SER A 447 3.26 -1.31 -47.63
CA SER A 447 4.58 -1.36 -48.28
C SER A 447 4.52 -1.50 -49.81
N GLN A 448 3.36 -1.89 -50.36
CA GLN A 448 3.13 -2.02 -51.80
C GLN A 448 2.48 -0.76 -52.41
N ASP A 449 2.03 0.20 -51.58
CA ASP A 449 1.36 1.41 -52.03
C ASP A 449 2.39 2.51 -52.33
N ALA A 450 2.68 2.70 -53.63
CA ALA A 450 3.61 3.72 -54.10
C ALA A 450 3.14 5.17 -53.84
N THR A 451 1.89 5.40 -53.44
CA THR A 451 1.39 6.73 -53.07
C THR A 451 1.78 7.14 -51.65
N LEU A 452 2.24 6.20 -50.84
CA LEU A 452 2.69 6.44 -49.48
C LEU A 452 4.18 6.73 -49.45
N LYS A 453 4.56 7.64 -48.56
CA LYS A 453 5.97 7.88 -48.26
C LYS A 453 6.39 7.03 -47.08
N GLU A 454 7.36 6.17 -47.30
CA GLU A 454 7.99 5.35 -46.27
C GLU A 454 9.00 6.18 -45.47
N LEU A 455 8.91 6.08 -44.13
CA LEU A 455 9.91 6.60 -43.21
C LEU A 455 10.70 5.46 -42.53
N VAL A 456 10.00 4.38 -42.19
CA VAL A 456 10.61 3.14 -41.66
C VAL A 456 9.93 1.96 -42.34
N PHE A 457 10.72 1.12 -42.98
CA PHE A 457 10.25 -0.05 -43.71
C PHE A 457 9.30 -0.89 -42.85
N LYS A 458 8.09 -1.13 -43.39
CA LYS A 458 6.97 -1.87 -42.79
C LYS A 458 6.54 -1.39 -41.40
N GLN A 459 6.88 -0.17 -41.01
CA GLN A 459 6.58 0.31 -39.64
C GLN A 459 6.07 1.74 -39.56
N LEU A 460 6.47 2.62 -40.49
CA LEU A 460 6.03 4.01 -40.48
C LEU A 460 5.89 4.54 -41.90
N TYR A 461 4.65 4.89 -42.25
CA TYR A 461 4.28 5.49 -43.53
C TYR A 461 3.48 6.76 -43.30
N PHE A 462 3.49 7.65 -44.29
CA PHE A 462 2.55 8.76 -44.31
C PHE A 462 2.07 9.13 -45.70
N LYS A 463 0.95 9.84 -45.73
CA LYS A 463 0.37 10.46 -46.93
C LYS A 463 0.02 11.91 -46.64
N THR A 464 0.59 12.84 -47.40
CA THR A 464 0.16 14.24 -47.35
C THR A 464 -1.17 14.38 -48.09
N ILE A 465 -2.18 14.89 -47.39
CA ILE A 465 -3.54 15.12 -47.92
C ILE A 465 -3.65 16.55 -48.45
N LEU A 466 -3.19 17.50 -47.66
CA LEU A 466 -3.15 18.91 -48.02
C LEU A 466 -1.73 19.44 -47.72
N PRO A 467 -0.98 19.94 -48.72
CA PRO A 467 0.32 20.54 -48.47
C PRO A 467 0.14 21.85 -47.67
N GLY A 468 1.01 22.06 -46.69
CA GLY A 468 1.16 23.37 -46.06
C GLY A 468 2.04 24.28 -46.91
N ASN A 469 1.96 25.59 -46.68
CA ASN A 469 2.66 26.62 -47.44
C ASN A 469 3.53 27.52 -46.55
N GLU A 470 3.55 27.26 -45.25
CA GLU A 470 4.23 28.09 -44.25
C GLU A 470 5.50 27.40 -43.71
N LYS A 471 5.92 27.77 -42.49
CA LYS A 471 7.14 27.29 -41.85
C LYS A 471 7.19 25.76 -41.80
N LYS A 472 8.36 25.20 -42.12
CA LYS A 472 8.63 23.76 -42.07
C LYS A 472 9.17 23.32 -40.71
N LEU A 473 8.58 22.30 -40.13
CA LEU A 473 9.04 21.63 -38.91
C LEU A 473 10.35 20.88 -39.17
N ARG A 474 11.38 21.15 -38.34
CA ARG A 474 12.71 20.53 -38.48
C ARG A 474 13.24 19.97 -37.18
N ARG A 475 13.48 20.83 -36.19
CA ARG A 475 14.11 20.46 -34.90
C ARG A 475 13.34 21.02 -33.71
N GLU A 476 12.29 21.77 -34.00
CA GLU A 476 11.45 22.34 -32.99
C GLU A 476 10.72 21.25 -32.24
N ASP A 477 10.70 21.39 -30.93
CA ASP A 477 10.08 20.40 -30.05
C ASP A 477 8.58 20.65 -29.93
N ARG A 478 8.20 21.91 -29.76
CA ARG A 478 6.84 22.28 -29.39
C ARG A 478 6.04 22.71 -30.61
N VAL A 479 4.96 22.00 -30.86
CA VAL A 479 4.09 22.20 -32.03
C VAL A 479 2.63 22.32 -31.60
N ARG A 480 1.87 23.12 -32.35
CA ARG A 480 0.42 23.23 -32.20
C ARG A 480 -0.23 22.40 -33.29
N ILE A 481 -1.09 21.45 -32.92
CA ILE A 481 -1.69 20.51 -33.87
C ILE A 481 -3.18 20.27 -33.58
N GLY A 482 -3.92 19.91 -34.62
CA GLY A 482 -5.19 19.19 -34.50
C GLY A 482 -4.99 17.76 -35.00
N PHE A 483 -5.52 16.75 -34.30
CA PHE A 483 -5.36 15.35 -34.66
C PHE A 483 -6.54 14.47 -34.27
N VAL A 484 -6.67 13.35 -34.98
CA VAL A 484 -7.55 12.23 -34.66
C VAL A 484 -6.72 10.95 -34.78
N ILE A 485 -6.68 10.15 -33.72
CA ILE A 485 -6.01 8.86 -33.65
C ILE A 485 -7.08 7.77 -33.69
N GLU A 486 -6.97 6.90 -34.68
CA GLU A 486 -7.84 5.75 -34.89
C GLU A 486 -7.02 4.45 -34.75
N ASP A 487 -7.66 3.39 -34.25
CA ASP A 487 -7.12 2.04 -34.34
C ASP A 487 -7.31 1.46 -35.76
N ILE A 488 -6.84 0.22 -35.96
CA ILE A 488 -6.96 -0.49 -37.24
C ILE A 488 -8.42 -0.77 -37.67
N GLU A 489 -9.36 -0.72 -36.73
CA GLU A 489 -10.79 -0.95 -36.96
C GLU A 489 -11.55 0.37 -37.20
N GLY A 490 -10.86 1.52 -37.11
CA GLY A 490 -11.42 2.85 -37.31
C GLY A 490 -12.04 3.45 -36.04
N ASN A 491 -11.88 2.82 -34.88
CA ASN A 491 -12.35 3.37 -33.62
C ASN A 491 -11.47 4.54 -33.20
N ILE A 492 -12.09 5.67 -32.85
CA ILE A 492 -11.37 6.86 -32.38
C ILE A 492 -10.88 6.61 -30.96
N LEU A 493 -9.56 6.56 -30.79
CA LEU A 493 -8.90 6.46 -29.48
C LEU A 493 -8.76 7.83 -28.84
N PHE A 494 -8.30 8.82 -29.64
CA PHE A 494 -8.09 10.18 -29.20
C PHE A 494 -8.41 11.18 -30.31
N ALA A 495 -8.92 12.35 -29.94
CA ALA A 495 -9.12 13.45 -30.86
C ALA A 495 -8.93 14.79 -30.15
N ASN A 496 -8.27 15.72 -30.83
CA ASN A 496 -8.18 17.10 -30.40
C ASN A 496 -8.11 18.01 -31.63
N HIS A 497 -8.79 19.15 -31.61
CA HIS A 497 -8.79 20.07 -32.75
C HIS A 497 -7.69 21.13 -32.66
N ASP A 498 -7.14 21.37 -31.48
CA ASP A 498 -6.15 22.40 -31.24
C ASP A 498 -5.40 22.16 -29.91
N SER A 499 -4.14 21.75 -29.98
CA SER A 499 -3.30 21.55 -28.79
C SER A 499 -1.83 21.77 -29.06
N TRP A 500 -1.16 22.39 -28.09
CA TRP A 500 0.30 22.44 -28.01
C TRP A 500 0.84 21.16 -27.38
N ILE A 501 1.79 20.53 -28.04
CA ILE A 501 2.46 19.30 -27.59
C ILE A 501 3.98 19.43 -27.76
N ASN A 502 4.75 18.72 -26.93
CA ASN A 502 6.19 18.55 -27.08
C ASN A 502 6.47 17.21 -27.76
N LEU A 503 7.16 17.21 -28.91
CA LEU A 503 7.42 16.00 -29.69
C LEU A 503 8.36 15.04 -28.97
N SER A 504 9.29 15.56 -28.16
CA SER A 504 10.19 14.76 -27.31
C SER A 504 9.46 13.88 -26.30
N GLU A 505 8.22 14.25 -25.94
CA GLU A 505 7.36 13.53 -24.98
C GLU A 505 6.34 12.60 -25.67
N THR A 506 6.43 12.44 -26.99
CA THR A 506 5.53 11.56 -27.75
C THR A 506 6.21 10.24 -28.12
N PHE A 507 5.44 9.27 -28.63
CA PHE A 507 6.03 8.03 -29.15
C PHE A 507 6.74 8.26 -30.51
N PRO A 508 7.82 7.52 -30.83
CA PRO A 508 8.68 7.73 -31.98
C PRO A 508 7.94 7.79 -33.31
N GLY A 509 6.99 6.88 -33.53
CA GLY A 509 6.23 6.87 -34.77
C GLY A 509 5.54 8.20 -35.06
N PHE A 510 5.02 8.86 -34.02
CA PHE A 510 4.35 10.15 -34.15
C PHE A 510 5.34 11.30 -34.30
N ALA A 511 6.32 11.38 -33.39
CA ALA A 511 7.35 12.42 -33.41
C ALA A 511 8.08 12.49 -34.77
N HIS A 512 8.50 11.33 -35.28
CA HIS A 512 9.19 11.23 -36.57
C HIS A 512 8.22 11.34 -37.76
N GLY A 513 6.98 10.86 -37.61
CA GLY A 513 5.95 10.99 -38.64
C GLY A 513 5.56 12.45 -38.93
N LEU A 514 5.65 13.35 -37.96
CA LEU A 514 5.41 14.78 -38.13
C LEU A 514 6.58 15.53 -38.77
N GLN A 515 7.80 14.97 -38.76
CA GLN A 515 8.96 15.67 -39.26
C GLN A 515 8.80 16.11 -40.72
N GLY A 516 9.28 17.32 -41.00
CA GLY A 516 9.19 17.94 -42.31
C GLY A 516 7.79 18.40 -42.72
N MET A 517 6.78 18.36 -41.85
CA MET A 517 5.50 19.05 -42.06
C MET A 517 5.69 20.54 -42.27
N HIS A 518 4.85 21.15 -43.09
CA HIS A 518 4.67 22.60 -43.12
C HIS A 518 3.47 23.00 -42.27
N VAL A 519 3.49 24.20 -41.70
CA VAL A 519 2.30 24.75 -41.04
C VAL A 519 1.14 24.81 -42.06
N GLN A 520 -0.06 24.51 -41.57
CA GLN A 520 -1.30 24.21 -42.31
C GLN A 520 -1.32 22.90 -43.11
N GLU A 521 -0.26 22.09 -43.09
CA GLU A 521 -0.28 20.78 -43.74
C GLU A 521 -1.22 19.81 -43.02
N LYS A 522 -2.00 19.05 -43.78
CA LYS A 522 -2.75 17.87 -43.29
C LYS A 522 -2.13 16.60 -43.84
N ARG A 523 -1.82 15.64 -42.97
CA ARG A 523 -1.33 14.31 -43.36
C ARG A 523 -1.99 13.20 -42.56
N ILE A 524 -1.91 11.99 -43.12
CA ILE A 524 -2.27 10.75 -42.43
C ILE A 524 -0.98 9.99 -42.16
N LEU A 525 -0.76 9.60 -40.91
CA LEU A 525 0.32 8.72 -40.49
C LEU A 525 -0.24 7.31 -40.28
N PHE A 526 0.52 6.32 -40.71
CA PHE A 526 0.27 4.91 -40.40
C PHE A 526 1.44 4.39 -39.57
N ILE A 527 1.17 4.02 -38.32
CA ILE A 527 2.19 3.68 -37.34
C ILE A 527 1.98 2.26 -36.81
N HIS A 528 2.99 1.42 -37.01
CA HIS A 528 3.00 0.05 -36.51
C HIS A 528 3.16 0.04 -34.98
N PRO A 529 2.55 -0.91 -34.24
CA PRO A 529 2.63 -0.95 -32.77
C PRO A 529 4.05 -0.98 -32.20
N THR A 530 5.06 -1.44 -32.98
CA THR A 530 6.48 -1.39 -32.58
C THR A 530 7.03 0.02 -32.44
N LEU A 531 6.41 1.03 -33.06
CA LEU A 531 6.78 2.44 -32.95
C LEU A 531 5.73 3.26 -32.20
N ALA A 532 4.77 2.60 -31.55
CA ALA A 532 3.69 3.19 -30.75
C ALA A 532 3.62 2.53 -29.37
N TYR A 533 2.46 2.05 -28.91
CA TYR A 533 2.26 1.59 -27.52
C TYR A 533 2.62 0.12 -27.25
N GLY A 534 2.94 -0.69 -28.28
CA GLY A 534 3.30 -2.10 -28.10
C GLY A 534 2.19 -2.96 -27.46
N ALA A 535 2.58 -3.99 -26.69
CA ALA A 535 1.67 -4.96 -26.11
C ALA A 535 1.22 -4.65 -24.66
N LEU A 536 2.04 -3.91 -23.91
CA LEU A 536 1.84 -3.63 -22.49
C LEU A 536 1.32 -2.20 -22.34
N THR A 537 0.04 -2.00 -22.60
CA THR A 537 -0.63 -0.69 -22.59
C THR A 537 -2.08 -0.83 -22.15
N THR A 538 -2.68 0.25 -21.63
CA THR A 538 -4.13 0.30 -21.35
C THR A 538 -4.97 0.56 -22.60
N LEU A 539 -4.33 0.96 -23.71
CA LEU A 539 -4.96 1.04 -25.03
C LEU A 539 -5.12 -0.37 -25.65
N PRO A 540 -5.87 -0.50 -26.76
CA PRO A 540 -5.90 -1.77 -27.50
C PRO A 540 -4.47 -2.26 -27.82
N SER A 541 -4.07 -3.33 -27.14
CA SER A 541 -2.72 -3.89 -27.21
C SER A 541 -2.33 -4.26 -28.64
N CYS A 542 -1.09 -3.98 -29.02
CA CYS A 542 -0.53 -4.21 -30.36
C CYS A 542 -1.37 -3.63 -31.50
N SER A 543 -2.15 -2.58 -31.26
CA SER A 543 -2.93 -1.93 -32.31
C SER A 543 -2.06 -1.06 -33.20
N ALA A 544 -2.24 -1.19 -34.52
CA ALA A 544 -1.74 -0.22 -35.47
C ALA A 544 -2.56 1.07 -35.39
N LEU A 545 -1.87 2.21 -35.52
CA LEU A 545 -2.51 3.52 -35.42
C LEU A 545 -2.58 4.19 -36.78
N THR A 546 -3.76 4.74 -37.09
CA THR A 546 -3.96 5.69 -38.18
C THR A 546 -4.18 7.06 -37.58
N ILE A 547 -3.30 8.02 -37.88
CA ILE A 547 -3.36 9.36 -37.28
C ILE A 547 -3.57 10.41 -38.37
N LYS A 548 -4.74 11.04 -38.35
CA LYS A 548 -5.05 12.20 -39.18
C LYS A 548 -4.60 13.43 -38.41
N VAL A 549 -3.65 14.19 -38.94
CA VAL A 549 -3.05 15.33 -38.22
C VAL A 549 -2.93 16.55 -39.12
N GLN A 550 -3.19 17.72 -38.53
CA GLN A 550 -2.96 19.03 -39.10
C GLN A 550 -1.93 19.77 -38.24
N LEU A 551 -0.86 20.26 -38.85
CA LEU A 551 0.07 21.16 -38.17
C LEU A 551 -0.48 22.59 -38.22
N LEU A 552 -0.74 23.19 -37.07
CA LEU A 552 -1.33 24.52 -36.94
C LEU A 552 -0.28 25.61 -36.70
N ASP A 553 0.77 25.31 -35.93
CA ASP A 553 1.86 26.24 -35.62
C ASP A 553 3.10 25.52 -35.07
N ILE A 554 4.25 26.21 -35.04
CA ILE A 554 5.53 25.71 -34.52
C ILE A 554 6.17 26.77 -33.62
N ASP A 555 6.49 26.41 -32.38
CA ASP A 555 7.25 27.29 -31.48
C ASP A 555 8.75 27.26 -31.83
N SER A 556 9.20 28.30 -32.53
CA SER A 556 10.59 28.47 -32.96
C SER A 556 11.62 28.55 -31.84
N GLN A 557 11.20 28.80 -30.60
CA GLN A 557 12.12 28.98 -29.47
C GLN A 557 12.44 27.67 -28.75
N THR A 558 11.71 26.60 -29.07
CA THR A 558 11.90 25.29 -28.45
C THR A 558 12.69 24.39 -29.38
N LEU A 559 13.80 23.85 -28.91
CA LEU A 559 14.58 22.82 -29.63
C LEU A 559 14.58 21.56 -28.78
N GLY A 560 14.25 20.43 -29.40
CA GLY A 560 14.09 19.16 -28.70
C GLY A 560 14.85 18.04 -29.39
N ILE A 561 15.22 17.04 -28.60
CA ILE A 561 15.71 15.77 -29.13
C ILE A 561 14.48 14.86 -29.26
N LEU A 562 14.19 14.44 -30.48
CA LEU A 562 13.09 13.51 -30.73
C LEU A 562 13.35 12.18 -30.02
N PRO A 563 12.29 11.48 -29.58
CA PRO A 563 12.42 10.14 -29.01
C PRO A 563 13.16 9.21 -29.99
N LEU A 564 13.96 8.30 -29.44
CA LEU A 564 14.76 7.38 -30.23
C LEU A 564 13.85 6.51 -31.11
N LEU A 565 14.11 6.49 -32.41
CA LEU A 565 13.38 5.66 -33.38
C LEU A 565 13.83 4.20 -33.30
N LYS A 566 13.58 3.56 -32.16
CA LYS A 566 13.93 2.16 -31.88
C LYS A 566 12.64 1.34 -31.77
N PRO A 567 12.39 0.40 -32.70
CA PRO A 567 11.25 -0.51 -32.61
C PRO A 567 11.26 -1.32 -31.31
N LEU A 568 10.09 -1.46 -30.70
CA LEU A 568 9.85 -2.41 -29.62
C LEU A 568 9.97 -3.84 -30.14
N ASP A 569 10.57 -4.72 -29.33
CA ASP A 569 10.53 -6.14 -29.60
C ASP A 569 9.17 -6.71 -29.17
N LEU A 570 8.38 -7.13 -30.17
CA LEU A 570 7.07 -7.77 -29.97
C LEU A 570 7.09 -9.26 -30.37
N SER A 571 8.27 -9.85 -30.61
CA SER A 571 8.40 -11.26 -30.99
C SER A 571 7.84 -12.21 -29.93
N TRP A 572 8.03 -11.86 -28.65
CA TRP A 572 7.53 -12.62 -27.50
C TRP A 572 6.00 -12.72 -27.45
N VAL A 573 5.26 -11.77 -28.05
CA VAL A 573 3.78 -11.81 -28.12
C VAL A 573 3.30 -12.99 -28.98
N GLN A 574 4.13 -13.45 -29.91
CA GLN A 574 3.82 -14.59 -30.77
C GLN A 574 4.35 -15.92 -30.23
N ASP A 575 5.17 -15.89 -29.17
CA ASP A 575 5.80 -17.08 -28.61
C ASP A 575 4.78 -17.94 -27.84
N SER A 576 4.46 -19.11 -28.40
CA SER A 576 3.56 -20.09 -27.79
C SER A 576 4.04 -20.57 -26.41
N TYR A 577 5.36 -20.55 -26.14
CA TYR A 577 5.90 -20.92 -24.83
C TYR A 577 5.30 -20.07 -23.70
N PHE A 578 5.11 -18.77 -23.95
CA PHE A 578 4.53 -17.85 -22.98
C PHE A 578 3.09 -18.24 -22.63
N TYR A 579 2.22 -18.39 -23.64
CA TYR A 579 0.81 -18.80 -23.46
C TYR A 579 0.68 -20.13 -22.75
N ASN A 580 1.48 -21.13 -23.14
CA ASN A 580 1.48 -22.45 -22.52
C ASN A 580 1.81 -22.36 -21.02
N ASN A 581 2.73 -21.48 -20.61
CA ASN A 581 3.04 -21.29 -19.20
C ASN A 581 1.89 -20.63 -18.43
N ILE A 582 1.15 -19.69 -19.03
CA ILE A 582 -0.03 -19.07 -18.40
C ILE A 582 -1.12 -20.12 -18.21
N GLU A 583 -1.45 -20.85 -19.27
CA GLU A 583 -2.47 -21.91 -19.24
C GLU A 583 -2.12 -23.01 -18.23
N LYS A 584 -0.86 -23.48 -18.25
CA LYS A 584 -0.37 -24.42 -17.24
C LYS A 584 -0.54 -23.85 -15.83
N SER A 585 -0.19 -22.59 -15.60
CA SER A 585 -0.33 -21.94 -14.30
C SER A 585 -1.78 -21.81 -13.85
N LEU A 586 -2.71 -21.51 -14.75
CA LEU A 586 -4.15 -21.43 -14.46
C LEU A 586 -4.74 -22.77 -14.02
N ILE A 587 -4.20 -23.88 -14.53
CA ILE A 587 -4.56 -25.24 -14.10
C ILE A 587 -3.95 -25.55 -12.73
N GLN A 588 -2.68 -25.16 -12.51
CA GLN A 588 -1.92 -25.45 -11.28
C GLN A 588 -2.45 -24.69 -10.04
N GLN A 589 -2.90 -23.45 -10.22
CA GLN A 589 -3.33 -22.55 -9.14
C GLN A 589 -4.31 -23.16 -8.12
N PRO A 590 -5.45 -23.76 -8.51
CA PRO A 590 -6.38 -24.33 -7.54
C PRO A 590 -5.77 -25.47 -6.73
N TYR A 591 -4.96 -26.35 -7.36
CA TYR A 591 -4.29 -27.44 -6.65
C TYR A 591 -3.29 -26.91 -5.63
N PHE A 592 -2.41 -26.00 -6.06
CA PHE A 592 -1.38 -25.45 -5.20
C PHE A 592 -1.98 -24.65 -4.03
N THR A 593 -3.06 -23.91 -4.27
CA THR A 593 -3.80 -23.19 -3.22
C THR A 593 -4.39 -24.18 -2.20
N GLY A 594 -4.96 -25.30 -2.67
CA GLY A 594 -5.51 -26.35 -1.79
C GLY A 594 -4.43 -26.96 -0.89
N ILE A 595 -3.26 -27.28 -1.47
CA ILE A 595 -2.10 -27.80 -0.73
C ILE A 595 -1.63 -26.78 0.31
N PHE A 596 -1.46 -25.50 -0.08
CA PHE A 596 -1.07 -24.42 0.83
C PHE A 596 -1.96 -24.36 2.07
N TYR A 597 -3.28 -24.28 1.88
CA TYR A 597 -4.22 -24.21 3.00
C TYR A 597 -4.26 -25.49 3.84
N ARG A 598 -4.04 -26.66 3.22
CA ARG A 598 -3.93 -27.93 3.94
C ARG A 598 -2.68 -27.98 4.83
N GLU A 599 -1.54 -27.52 4.32
CA GLU A 599 -0.32 -27.44 5.11
C GLU A 599 -0.46 -26.47 6.29
N MET A 600 -1.09 -25.30 6.09
CA MET A 600 -1.38 -24.36 7.18
C MET A 600 -2.25 -24.99 8.27
N LEU A 601 -3.30 -25.72 7.89
CA LEU A 601 -4.15 -26.45 8.83
C LEU A 601 -3.35 -27.52 9.59
N ASN A 602 -2.52 -28.30 8.88
CA ASN A 602 -1.73 -29.37 9.49
C ASN A 602 -0.71 -28.83 10.50
N LYS A 603 0.01 -27.76 10.17
CA LYS A 603 1.01 -27.16 11.07
C LYS A 603 0.37 -26.61 12.33
N MET A 604 -0.79 -25.97 12.22
CA MET A 604 -1.56 -25.49 13.36
C MET A 604 -2.05 -26.64 14.26
N LYS A 605 -2.30 -27.83 13.69
CA LYS A 605 -2.59 -29.07 14.46
C LYS A 605 -1.34 -29.74 15.05
N GLN A 606 -0.21 -29.72 14.34
CA GLN A 606 1.03 -30.38 14.76
C GLN A 606 1.77 -29.64 15.88
N SER A 607 1.54 -28.34 16.05
CA SER A 607 1.92 -27.60 17.26
C SER A 607 1.24 -28.11 18.56
N ASN A 608 0.51 -29.23 18.52
CA ASN A 608 -0.11 -29.92 19.67
C ASN A 608 0.41 -31.34 19.90
N SER A 609 1.67 -31.66 19.59
CA SER A 609 2.24 -32.94 20.00
C SER A 609 2.61 -32.99 21.48
N LEU A 610 1.61 -33.01 22.36
CA LEU A 610 1.61 -33.76 23.62
C LEU A 610 0.15 -34.13 23.96
N VAL A 611 -0.19 -35.37 23.61
CA VAL A 611 -1.36 -36.18 23.99
C VAL A 611 -2.74 -35.67 23.54
N PHE A 612 -3.28 -36.28 22.47
CA PHE A 612 -4.69 -36.70 22.45
C PHE A 612 -4.86 -37.93 21.54
N ILE A 613 -5.06 -39.08 22.18
CA ILE A 613 -5.59 -40.30 21.56
C ILE A 613 -7.11 -40.12 21.41
N GLU A 614 -7.61 -40.43 20.21
CA GLU A 614 -9.02 -40.75 19.90
C GLU A 614 -10.11 -39.74 20.32
N GLY A 615 -10.10 -38.57 19.67
CA GLY A 615 -11.27 -37.68 19.62
C GLY A 615 -11.48 -36.94 18.29
N SER A 616 -10.47 -36.90 17.41
CA SER A 616 -10.47 -36.03 16.22
C SER A 616 -11.21 -36.59 15.00
N GLN A 617 -11.59 -37.88 14.99
CA GLN A 617 -12.29 -38.48 13.84
C GLN A 617 -13.66 -37.84 13.58
N LYS A 618 -14.40 -37.40 14.61
CA LYS A 618 -15.72 -36.75 14.45
C LYS A 618 -15.64 -35.36 13.82
N ASN A 619 -14.59 -34.60 14.12
CA ASN A 619 -14.40 -33.23 13.61
C ASN A 619 -13.82 -33.23 12.18
N ASP A 620 -12.92 -34.18 11.89
CA ASP A 620 -12.45 -34.45 10.54
C ASP A 620 -13.61 -35.01 9.68
N LEU A 621 -14.54 -35.78 10.26
CA LEU A 621 -15.78 -36.18 9.61
C LEU A 621 -16.69 -35.00 9.30
N LYS A 622 -16.85 -34.00 10.18
CA LYS A 622 -17.69 -32.81 9.90
C LYS A 622 -17.11 -31.94 8.78
N LEU A 623 -15.79 -31.74 8.75
CA LEU A 623 -15.12 -31.06 7.64
C LEU A 623 -15.24 -31.87 6.33
N LYS A 624 -15.05 -33.20 6.38
CA LYS A 624 -15.21 -34.11 5.23
C LYS A 624 -16.66 -34.21 4.75
N LEU A 625 -17.64 -34.22 5.65
CA LEU A 625 -19.09 -34.23 5.36
C LEU A 625 -19.52 -32.90 4.73
N PHE A 626 -18.91 -31.79 5.16
CA PHE A 626 -19.14 -30.49 4.57
C PHE A 626 -18.53 -30.42 3.15
N LEU A 627 -17.27 -30.84 2.96
CA LEU A 627 -16.62 -30.86 1.65
C LEU A 627 -17.21 -31.94 0.70
N LYS A 628 -17.95 -32.91 1.23
CA LYS A 628 -18.81 -33.85 0.48
C LYS A 628 -20.24 -33.33 0.24
N LYS A 629 -20.71 -32.34 1.00
CA LYS A 629 -21.98 -31.68 0.71
C LYS A 629 -21.74 -30.82 -0.53
N ASP A 630 -22.12 -31.37 -1.66
CA ASP A 630 -22.26 -30.63 -2.90
C ASP A 630 -23.07 -29.35 -2.62
N PRO A 631 -22.51 -28.15 -2.87
CA PRO A 631 -23.32 -26.93 -2.91
C PRO A 631 -24.34 -26.95 -4.07
N LEU A 632 -24.31 -28.00 -4.90
CA LEU A 632 -25.08 -28.16 -6.13
C LEU A 632 -26.58 -28.42 -5.93
N ASN A 633 -27.09 -28.51 -4.70
CA ASN A 633 -28.50 -28.85 -4.44
C ASN A 633 -29.27 -27.89 -3.53
N GLU A 634 -28.72 -26.72 -3.16
CA GLU A 634 -29.58 -25.65 -2.62
C GLU A 634 -30.02 -24.73 -3.75
N PRO A 635 -31.33 -24.64 -4.06
CA PRO A 635 -31.80 -23.70 -5.06
C PRO A 635 -31.50 -22.27 -4.60
N LEU A 636 -30.88 -21.49 -5.48
CA LEU A 636 -30.80 -20.03 -5.40
C LEU A 636 -32.21 -19.49 -5.08
N LYS A 637 -32.45 -19.11 -3.83
CA LYS A 637 -33.54 -18.19 -3.52
C LYS A 637 -33.05 -16.81 -3.90
N ILE A 638 -33.58 -16.33 -5.02
CA ILE A 638 -33.52 -14.93 -5.42
C ILE A 638 -34.45 -14.18 -4.46
N GLU A 639 -33.91 -13.24 -3.68
CA GLU A 639 -34.60 -12.03 -3.23
C GLU A 639 -33.80 -10.82 -3.73
#